data_AF-A0A934KUE4-F1
#
_entry.id   AF-A0A934KUE4-F1
#
_cell.length_a   1.000
_cell.length_b   1.000
_cell.length_c   1.000
_cell.angle_alpha   90.00
_cell.angle_beta   90.00
_cell.angle_gamma   90.00
#
_symmetry.space_group_name_H-M   'P 1'
#
loop_
_entity.id
_entity.type
_entity.pdbx_description
1 polymer ?
#
loop_
_entity_poly.entity_id
_entity_poly.type
_entity_poly.pdbx_seq_one_letter_code
_entity_poly.pdbx_strand_id
1 'polypeptide(L)'
;MGKSVFYVILIFSILFVSSGQSQSSEKIANQKIKELKKLIQALEKLNIEAFKEELAIATAEEFLKYANWDEKNIKENTEHFKQINIYKDSALVMAQKLPEFERNDIIKLLDETIEVAELLISGKIKRTPYVRPDWSQIVIDGNRLLYRNKPVFLHDYTWKPSTPKLSKYFGGLNNFLINPNQLKTKNGDLNSNVLQRLKEGSSNNAGFVFISHKDTPQWAEEVYGTELDKIMGKPFTSYDIDNPGARDMLSKLFKATVPYLADKKHTQLGYMLANEPRWANYSNGNKNVWFRADVSKYTLDKFETWLHKRHETIEKLNLLWETNMSDFNEVALQLPVDLSERGTAKWYDWTTFNQERVTEWFTFMKSEIRKYDPQAKAHLKVMPSIFTDNDPDSGVDWEALTELSEINGNDAASHYNTTKPNSSDWDDNYAWGWRELFMGYDFLKSIQPNQINFNSESHLLSGSHVRDLYMNPKYVRAAYWSAHILGLNATQTWFWPRRPDGSLRPNSEKGYAGSNNQQPRVTFELENTILDLNRFSEEITAFQQQRKPIRLYYSKTSASQNADYMNKTFGLYESLNFEGIPLGFATENIIKRIDNKEWEVILIYETQQVTIDELQALQYYLDNGGTIITDEISLKTDAYGASLPALDQSKGKLLVVSTLQEMKGRTLSLLQEKELLPAIEIIENDGESAKKCIWRVIENDKGNHVLSVVNVGKHDVTLNFRNRKTNRAIAFKELISDIPIKFGPVLKPYEVLFIEELKN
;
A
#
# COMPACT_ATOMS: atom_id res chain seq x y z
N MET A 1 -57.42 26.04 -18.53
CA MET A 1 -56.02 26.47 -18.36
C MET A 1 -55.66 26.34 -16.88
N GLY A 2 -55.06 25.22 -16.45
CA GLY A 2 -54.92 24.98 -15.01
C GLY A 2 -54.33 23.63 -14.63
N LYS A 3 -53.19 23.27 -15.25
CA LYS A 3 -52.31 22.18 -14.76
C LYS A 3 -50.80 22.44 -14.99
N SER A 4 -50.44 23.45 -15.80
CA SER A 4 -49.03 23.77 -16.11
C SER A 4 -48.38 24.82 -15.19
N VAL A 5 -49.15 25.52 -14.35
CA VAL A 5 -48.60 26.56 -13.43
C VAL A 5 -48.15 25.97 -12.08
N PHE A 6 -48.63 24.78 -11.70
CA PHE A 6 -48.29 24.16 -10.42
C PHE A 6 -46.90 23.49 -10.42
N TYR A 7 -46.40 23.05 -11.58
CA TYR A 7 -45.08 22.43 -11.70
C TYR A 7 -43.92 23.44 -11.80
N VAL A 8 -44.18 24.68 -12.26
CA VAL A 8 -43.15 25.73 -12.34
C VAL A 8 -42.88 26.36 -10.97
N ILE A 9 -43.88 26.41 -10.08
CA ILE A 9 -43.73 26.97 -8.74
C ILE A 9 -43.00 25.99 -7.78
N LEU A 10 -43.14 24.68 -7.97
CA LEU A 10 -42.44 23.67 -7.16
C LEU A 10 -40.93 23.59 -7.48
N ILE A 11 -40.52 23.80 -8.73
CA ILE A 11 -39.11 23.83 -9.14
C ILE A 11 -38.41 25.13 -8.68
N PHE A 12 -39.11 26.26 -8.65
CA PHE A 12 -38.56 27.51 -8.13
C PHE A 12 -38.43 27.55 -6.59
N SER A 13 -39.26 26.79 -5.86
CA SER A 13 -39.22 26.77 -4.39
C SER A 13 -38.02 25.97 -3.85
N ILE A 14 -37.57 24.95 -4.58
CA ILE A 14 -36.40 24.13 -4.20
C ILE A 14 -35.07 24.88 -4.45
N LEU A 15 -35.03 25.80 -5.42
CA LEU A 15 -33.85 26.62 -5.72
C LEU A 15 -33.63 27.78 -4.73
N PHE A 16 -34.69 28.32 -4.11
CA PHE A 16 -34.57 29.38 -3.12
C PHE A 16 -34.33 28.86 -1.69
N VAL A 17 -34.83 27.68 -1.33
CA VAL A 17 -34.57 27.09 0.01
C VAL A 17 -33.12 26.59 0.13
N SER A 18 -32.57 26.01 -0.95
CA SER A 18 -31.18 25.52 -0.97
C SER A 18 -30.14 26.64 -0.90
N SER A 19 -30.37 27.77 -1.59
CA SER A 19 -29.46 28.92 -1.56
C SER A 19 -29.46 29.65 -0.21
N GLY A 20 -30.62 29.76 0.46
CA GLY A 20 -30.72 30.34 1.81
C GLY A 20 -30.05 29.46 2.89
N GLN A 21 -30.15 28.15 2.76
CA GLN A 21 -29.52 27.20 3.68
C GLN A 21 -27.98 27.13 3.49
N SER A 22 -27.49 27.17 2.25
CA SER A 22 -26.07 27.23 1.88
C SER A 22 -25.34 28.45 2.49
N GLN A 23 -25.93 29.65 2.38
CA GLN A 23 -25.37 30.85 3.02
C GLN A 23 -25.37 30.75 4.56
N SER A 24 -26.29 29.97 5.13
CA SER A 24 -26.37 29.77 6.58
C SER A 24 -25.28 28.83 7.10
N SER A 25 -24.97 27.73 6.38
CA SER A 25 -23.96 26.76 6.79
C SER A 25 -22.54 27.32 6.66
N GLU A 26 -22.22 28.06 5.58
CA GLU A 26 -20.93 28.76 5.46
C GLU A 26 -20.74 29.82 6.56
N LYS A 27 -21.81 30.53 6.95
CA LYS A 27 -21.76 31.49 8.06
C LYS A 27 -21.49 30.80 9.40
N ILE A 28 -22.13 29.65 9.65
CA ILE A 28 -21.89 28.84 10.87
C ILE A 28 -20.44 28.34 10.90
N ALA A 29 -19.93 27.78 9.79
CA ALA A 29 -18.54 27.33 9.70
C ALA A 29 -17.56 28.49 9.99
N ASN A 30 -17.77 29.66 9.41
CA ASN A 30 -16.95 30.84 9.66
C ASN A 30 -17.04 31.35 11.12
N GLN A 31 -18.18 31.22 11.77
CA GLN A 31 -18.32 31.53 13.21
C GLN A 31 -17.50 30.55 14.06
N LYS A 32 -17.59 29.26 13.77
CA LYS A 32 -16.81 28.21 14.47
C LYS A 32 -15.30 28.34 14.23
N ILE A 33 -14.87 28.74 13.03
CA ILE A 33 -13.46 29.09 12.78
C ILE A 33 -13.01 30.23 13.70
N LYS A 34 -13.83 31.28 13.86
CA LYS A 34 -13.49 32.41 14.77
C LYS A 34 -13.46 31.99 16.23
N GLU A 35 -14.35 31.09 16.64
CA GLU A 35 -14.36 30.49 17.97
C GLU A 35 -13.10 29.67 18.22
N LEU A 36 -12.76 28.76 17.30
CA LEU A 36 -11.55 27.94 17.41
C LEU A 36 -10.27 28.80 17.41
N LYS A 37 -10.21 29.89 16.64
CA LYS A 37 -9.10 30.87 16.71
C LYS A 37 -8.92 31.48 18.10
N LYS A 38 -10.00 31.70 18.86
CA LYS A 38 -9.92 32.16 20.26
C LYS A 38 -9.44 31.05 21.19
N LEU A 39 -9.88 29.81 20.99
CA LEU A 39 -9.43 28.66 21.77
C LEU A 39 -7.95 28.35 21.55
N ILE A 40 -7.45 28.52 20.31
CA ILE A 40 -6.00 28.45 20.01
C ILE A 40 -5.22 29.43 20.88
N GLN A 41 -5.64 30.69 20.96
CA GLN A 41 -4.98 31.68 21.84
C GLN A 41 -5.04 31.31 23.32
N ALA A 42 -6.10 30.61 23.76
CA ALA A 42 -6.21 30.12 25.12
C ALA A 42 -5.28 28.94 25.39
N LEU A 43 -5.18 27.98 24.46
CA LEU A 43 -4.24 26.86 24.51
C LEU A 43 -2.78 27.35 24.56
N GLU A 44 -2.43 28.31 23.70
CA GLU A 44 -1.08 28.90 23.65
C GLU A 44 -0.71 29.60 24.97
N LYS A 45 -1.64 30.32 25.59
CA LYS A 45 -1.43 30.92 26.93
C LYS A 45 -1.20 29.88 28.02
N LEU A 46 -1.71 28.66 27.84
CA LEU A 46 -1.50 27.51 28.71
C LEU A 46 -0.26 26.68 28.32
N ASN A 47 0.53 27.13 27.32
CA ASN A 47 1.65 26.39 26.72
C ASN A 47 1.25 25.02 26.14
N ILE A 48 0.02 24.88 25.65
CA ILE A 48 -0.46 23.69 24.93
C ILE A 48 -0.36 23.97 23.43
N GLU A 49 0.37 23.15 22.69
CA GLU A 49 0.51 23.30 21.24
C GLU A 49 -0.84 23.07 20.53
N ALA A 50 -1.23 24.04 19.68
CA ALA A 50 -2.54 24.09 19.04
C ALA A 50 -2.52 23.76 17.53
N PHE A 51 -1.49 23.03 17.06
CA PHE A 51 -1.31 22.76 15.63
C PHE A 51 -2.46 21.94 15.03
N LYS A 52 -3.06 21.01 15.78
CA LYS A 52 -4.24 20.25 15.33
C LYS A 52 -5.45 21.18 15.10
N GLU A 53 -5.64 22.15 15.97
CA GLU A 53 -6.70 23.16 15.82
C GLU A 53 -6.42 24.08 14.62
N GLU A 54 -5.16 24.47 14.39
CA GLU A 54 -4.76 25.19 13.16
C GLU A 54 -5.02 24.37 11.90
N LEU A 55 -4.70 23.07 11.92
CA LEU A 55 -4.96 22.14 10.83
C LEU A 55 -6.46 22.05 10.53
N ALA A 56 -7.31 21.95 11.56
CA ALA A 56 -8.77 21.95 11.38
C ALA A 56 -9.26 23.23 10.68
N ILE A 57 -8.73 24.40 11.06
CA ILE A 57 -9.01 25.66 10.38
C ILE A 57 -8.49 25.63 8.94
N ALA A 58 -7.27 25.14 8.71
CA ALA A 58 -6.68 25.09 7.39
C ALA A 58 -7.52 24.23 6.44
N THR A 59 -7.95 23.04 6.89
CA THR A 59 -8.87 22.15 6.17
C THR A 59 -10.21 22.84 5.92
N ALA A 60 -10.84 23.42 6.95
CA ALA A 60 -12.11 24.12 6.80
C ALA A 60 -12.03 25.24 5.75
N GLU A 61 -10.99 26.06 5.79
CA GLU A 61 -10.80 27.16 4.85
C GLU A 61 -10.53 26.69 3.41
N GLU A 62 -9.82 25.57 3.20
CA GLU A 62 -9.64 25.03 1.84
C GLU A 62 -10.93 24.40 1.31
N PHE A 63 -11.63 23.60 2.11
CA PHE A 63 -12.86 22.95 1.67
C PHE A 63 -14.05 23.92 1.55
N LEU A 64 -14.09 25.04 2.28
CA LEU A 64 -15.07 26.10 2.00
C LEU A 64 -14.87 26.71 0.60
N LYS A 65 -13.62 26.88 0.15
CA LYS A 65 -13.36 27.32 -1.24
C LYS A 65 -13.84 26.28 -2.24
N TYR A 66 -13.63 25.00 -1.95
CA TYR A 66 -14.03 23.89 -2.81
C TYR A 66 -15.55 23.76 -2.89
N ALA A 67 -16.25 23.82 -1.76
CA ALA A 67 -17.72 23.86 -1.72
C ALA A 67 -18.28 25.06 -2.51
N ASN A 68 -17.66 26.24 -2.39
CA ASN A 68 -18.04 27.44 -3.13
C ASN A 68 -17.80 27.30 -4.65
N TRP A 69 -16.79 26.53 -5.06
CA TRP A 69 -16.58 26.17 -6.46
C TRP A 69 -17.63 25.13 -6.90
N ASP A 70 -17.90 24.10 -6.10
CA ASP A 70 -18.85 23.04 -6.43
C ASP A 70 -20.26 23.57 -6.62
N GLU A 71 -20.70 24.51 -5.78
CA GLU A 71 -22.01 25.18 -5.86
C GLU A 71 -22.21 25.91 -7.20
N LYS A 72 -21.12 26.44 -7.77
CA LYS A 72 -21.14 27.14 -9.07
C LYS A 72 -20.99 26.19 -10.26
N ASN A 73 -20.52 24.96 -10.03
CA ASN A 73 -20.13 24.00 -11.07
C ASN A 73 -20.90 22.67 -10.97
N ILE A 74 -22.18 22.73 -10.59
CA ILE A 74 -23.07 21.56 -10.47
C ILE A 74 -23.09 20.68 -11.74
N LYS A 75 -23.09 21.31 -12.92
CA LYS A 75 -23.06 20.58 -14.20
C LYS A 75 -21.80 19.74 -14.35
N GLU A 76 -20.64 20.31 -14.03
CA GLU A 76 -19.35 19.63 -14.11
C GLU A 76 -19.28 18.49 -13.09
N ASN A 77 -19.65 18.75 -11.84
CA ASN A 77 -19.73 17.72 -10.80
C ASN A 77 -20.72 16.60 -11.14
N THR A 78 -21.82 16.89 -11.83
CA THR A 78 -22.75 15.86 -12.32
C THR A 78 -22.04 14.91 -13.28
N GLU A 79 -21.22 15.42 -14.20
CA GLU A 79 -20.45 14.57 -15.12
C GLU A 79 -19.37 13.77 -14.39
N HIS A 80 -18.76 14.31 -13.34
CA HIS A 80 -17.82 13.55 -12.51
C HIS A 80 -18.51 12.40 -11.76
N PHE A 81 -19.66 12.65 -11.12
CA PHE A 81 -20.40 11.59 -10.43
C PHE A 81 -20.92 10.51 -11.40
N LYS A 82 -21.25 10.85 -12.65
CA LYS A 82 -21.62 9.86 -13.68
C LYS A 82 -20.51 8.84 -14.00
N GLN A 83 -19.24 9.19 -13.78
CA GLN A 83 -18.11 8.29 -14.02
C GLN A 83 -17.97 7.21 -12.93
N ILE A 84 -18.63 7.41 -11.77
CA ILE A 84 -18.56 6.48 -10.65
C ILE A 84 -19.84 5.66 -10.61
N ASN A 85 -19.70 4.33 -10.75
CA ASN A 85 -20.84 3.42 -10.93
C ASN A 85 -21.94 3.58 -9.85
N ILE A 86 -21.56 3.67 -8.57
CA ILE A 86 -22.51 3.79 -7.45
C ILE A 86 -23.25 5.13 -7.40
N TYR A 87 -22.74 6.16 -8.07
CA TYR A 87 -23.37 7.49 -8.11
C TYR A 87 -24.02 7.80 -9.45
N LYS A 88 -23.82 6.97 -10.47
CA LYS A 88 -24.22 7.24 -11.85
C LYS A 88 -25.68 7.65 -11.98
N ASP A 89 -26.57 6.90 -11.33
CA ASP A 89 -28.02 7.12 -11.42
C ASP A 89 -28.52 8.26 -10.54
N SER A 90 -27.72 8.67 -9.54
CA SER A 90 -28.02 9.78 -8.62
C SER A 90 -27.14 11.01 -8.86
N ALA A 91 -26.38 11.06 -9.95
CA ALA A 91 -25.25 11.97 -10.14
C ALA A 91 -25.63 13.45 -10.00
N LEU A 92 -26.77 13.87 -10.57
CA LEU A 92 -27.27 15.24 -10.44
C LEU A 92 -27.63 15.57 -8.98
N VAL A 93 -28.28 14.64 -8.28
CA VAL A 93 -28.66 14.81 -6.87
C VAL A 93 -27.41 14.89 -6.00
N MET A 94 -26.41 14.04 -6.25
CA MET A 94 -25.13 14.08 -5.55
C MET A 94 -24.41 15.42 -5.77
N ALA A 95 -24.32 15.88 -7.02
CA ALA A 95 -23.70 17.16 -7.34
C ALA A 95 -24.42 18.36 -6.69
N GLN A 96 -25.76 18.36 -6.66
CA GLN A 96 -26.56 19.41 -6.02
C GLN A 96 -26.40 19.45 -4.49
N LYS A 97 -26.22 18.28 -3.86
CA LYS A 97 -26.07 18.18 -2.39
C LYS A 97 -24.63 18.38 -1.91
N LEU A 98 -23.64 18.21 -2.80
CA LEU A 98 -22.22 18.21 -2.46
C LEU A 98 -21.77 19.46 -1.66
N PRO A 99 -22.06 20.72 -2.08
CA PRO A 99 -21.56 21.88 -1.34
C PRO A 99 -22.06 21.95 0.10
N GLU A 100 -23.33 21.60 0.30
CA GLU A 100 -23.93 21.59 1.64
C GLU A 100 -23.46 20.40 2.46
N PHE A 101 -23.19 19.25 1.82
CA PHE A 101 -22.52 18.13 2.48
C PHE A 101 -21.14 18.54 3.02
N GLU A 102 -20.29 19.14 2.19
CA GLU A 102 -18.95 19.58 2.60
C GLU A 102 -19.01 20.61 3.73
N ARG A 103 -19.89 21.63 3.63
CA ARG A 103 -20.04 22.64 4.70
C ARG A 103 -20.50 22.02 6.01
N ASN A 104 -21.44 21.07 5.98
CA ASN A 104 -21.88 20.38 7.19
C ASN A 104 -20.79 19.46 7.76
N ASP A 105 -19.97 18.84 6.91
CA ASP A 105 -18.84 18.02 7.35
C ASP A 105 -17.74 18.89 7.99
N ILE A 106 -17.51 20.11 7.48
CA ILE A 106 -16.65 21.13 8.10
C ILE A 106 -17.18 21.58 9.46
N ILE A 107 -18.50 21.80 9.59
CA ILE A 107 -19.11 22.18 10.86
C ILE A 107 -18.86 21.10 11.91
N LYS A 108 -19.08 19.82 11.57
CA LYS A 108 -18.80 18.68 12.45
C LYS A 108 -17.33 18.60 12.83
N LEU A 109 -16.42 18.80 11.87
CA LEU A 109 -14.97 18.86 12.14
C LEU A 109 -14.64 19.93 13.20
N LEU A 110 -15.18 21.14 13.01
CA LEU A 110 -14.91 22.25 13.91
C LEU A 110 -15.52 22.02 15.29
N ASP A 111 -16.73 21.46 15.37
CA ASP A 111 -17.38 21.08 16.64
C ASP A 111 -16.56 20.08 17.43
N GLU A 112 -16.16 18.97 16.80
CA GLU A 112 -15.33 17.93 17.42
C GLU A 112 -13.97 18.51 17.88
N THR A 113 -13.39 19.42 17.11
CA THR A 113 -12.11 20.06 17.46
C THR A 113 -12.26 21.07 18.60
N ILE A 114 -13.34 21.85 18.62
CA ILE A 114 -13.67 22.79 19.70
C ILE A 114 -13.85 22.03 21.01
N GLU A 115 -14.61 20.94 21.00
CA GLU A 115 -14.82 20.10 22.19
C GLU A 115 -13.49 19.59 22.77
N VAL A 116 -12.60 19.07 21.92
CA VAL A 116 -11.27 18.62 22.34
C VAL A 116 -10.42 19.77 22.91
N ALA A 117 -10.46 20.95 22.29
CA ALA A 117 -9.74 22.12 22.79
C ALA A 117 -10.24 22.57 24.17
N GLU A 118 -11.55 22.54 24.41
CA GLU A 118 -12.15 22.83 25.72
C GLU A 118 -11.77 21.79 26.79
N LEU A 119 -11.72 20.51 26.42
CA LEU A 119 -11.25 19.45 27.33
C LEU A 119 -9.77 19.64 27.71
N LEU A 120 -8.93 20.12 26.80
CA LEU A 120 -7.53 20.46 27.08
C LEU A 120 -7.41 21.69 27.98
N ILE A 121 -8.15 22.76 27.68
CA ILE A 121 -8.16 23.99 28.49
C ILE A 121 -8.64 23.70 29.91
N SER A 122 -9.62 22.82 30.08
CA SER A 122 -10.11 22.39 31.39
C SER A 122 -9.23 21.35 32.09
N GLY A 123 -8.20 20.83 31.43
CA GLY A 123 -7.28 19.82 31.98
C GLY A 123 -7.89 18.42 32.13
N LYS A 124 -9.05 18.16 31.52
CA LYS A 124 -9.72 16.83 31.55
C LYS A 124 -8.99 15.79 30.69
N ILE A 125 -8.30 16.24 29.66
CA ILE A 125 -7.37 15.45 28.86
C ILE A 125 -6.04 16.20 28.77
N LYS A 126 -4.96 15.48 28.43
CA LYS A 126 -3.65 16.09 28.21
C LYS A 126 -3.11 15.75 26.83
N ARG A 127 -2.24 16.62 26.34
CA ARG A 127 -1.57 16.50 25.05
C ARG A 127 -0.07 16.64 25.23
N THR A 128 0.65 15.59 24.90
CA THR A 128 2.10 15.64 24.64
C THR A 128 2.33 16.47 23.38
N PRO A 129 3.38 17.32 23.33
CA PRO A 129 3.70 18.12 22.15
C PRO A 129 3.83 17.30 20.86
N TYR A 130 3.53 17.92 19.72
CA TYR A 130 3.67 17.27 18.42
C TYR A 130 5.14 17.22 17.98
N VAL A 131 5.50 16.18 17.22
CA VAL A 131 6.77 16.13 16.47
C VAL A 131 6.45 16.44 15.02
N ARG A 132 6.84 17.63 14.54
CA ARG A 132 6.60 18.06 13.16
C ARG A 132 7.92 18.10 12.40
N PRO A 133 8.13 17.21 11.42
CA PRO A 133 9.39 17.16 10.69
C PRO A 133 9.59 18.37 9.77
N ASP A 134 10.80 18.93 9.79
CA ASP A 134 11.29 19.75 8.69
C ASP A 134 11.80 18.80 7.59
N TRP A 135 11.09 18.79 6.45
CA TRP A 135 11.37 17.89 5.33
C TRP A 135 12.76 18.09 4.74
N SER A 136 13.38 19.26 4.92
CA SER A 136 14.74 19.52 4.46
C SER A 136 15.83 18.88 5.34
N GLN A 137 15.46 18.48 6.55
CA GLN A 137 16.38 17.94 7.58
C GLN A 137 16.21 16.44 7.80
N ILE A 138 15.42 15.76 6.97
CA ILE A 138 15.22 14.31 7.07
C ILE A 138 16.52 13.57 6.81
N VAL A 139 16.75 12.51 7.59
CA VAL A 139 17.82 11.53 7.43
C VAL A 139 17.21 10.14 7.31
N ILE A 140 17.72 9.32 6.41
CA ILE A 140 17.36 7.89 6.34
C ILE A 140 18.42 7.13 7.14
N ASP A 141 17.99 6.32 8.11
CA ASP A 141 18.86 5.45 8.90
C ASP A 141 18.21 4.07 9.06
N GLY A 142 18.74 3.10 8.32
CA GLY A 142 18.14 1.76 8.19
C GLY A 142 16.68 1.86 7.73
N ASN A 143 15.77 1.30 8.53
CA ASN A 143 14.34 1.30 8.27
C ASN A 143 13.59 2.50 8.88
N ARG A 144 14.30 3.59 9.18
CA ARG A 144 13.72 4.79 9.82
C ARG A 144 13.98 6.05 9.01
N LEU A 145 13.02 6.97 9.09
CA LEU A 145 13.22 8.37 8.76
C LEU A 145 13.41 9.13 10.07
N LEU A 146 14.48 9.91 10.17
CA LEU A 146 14.84 10.64 11.38
C LEU A 146 14.74 12.15 11.16
N TYR A 147 14.20 12.83 12.18
CA TYR A 147 14.30 14.29 12.34
C TYR A 147 14.76 14.58 13.77
N ARG A 148 15.88 15.28 13.91
CA ARG A 148 16.53 15.53 15.22
C ARG A 148 16.73 14.26 16.04
N ASN A 149 17.22 13.20 15.39
CA ASN A 149 17.45 11.86 15.96
C ASN A 149 16.19 11.13 16.46
N LYS A 150 14.99 11.63 16.18
CA LYS A 150 13.74 10.93 16.47
C LYS A 150 13.13 10.34 15.20
N PRO A 151 12.56 9.13 15.26
CA PRO A 151 11.76 8.61 14.15
C PRO A 151 10.64 9.57 13.79
N VAL A 152 10.35 9.71 12.51
CA VAL A 152 9.22 10.47 11.98
C VAL A 152 8.61 9.74 10.78
N PHE A 153 7.34 10.03 10.52
CA PHE A 153 6.57 9.52 9.41
C PHE A 153 6.16 10.69 8.52
N LEU A 154 6.30 10.51 7.21
CA LEU A 154 6.06 11.53 6.21
C LEU A 154 4.82 11.20 5.39
N HIS A 155 4.01 12.22 5.12
CA HIS A 155 2.81 12.08 4.31
C HIS A 155 2.60 13.31 3.42
N ASP A 156 2.13 13.08 2.19
CA ASP A 156 1.71 14.09 1.22
C ASP A 156 0.64 13.47 0.27
N TYR A 157 0.18 14.19 -0.75
CA TYR A 157 -0.81 13.74 -1.73
C TYR A 157 -0.27 13.80 -3.16
N THR A 158 -0.72 12.87 -4.00
CA THR A 158 -0.47 12.91 -5.44
C THR A 158 -1.09 14.17 -6.05
N TRP A 159 -0.28 14.93 -6.80
CA TRP A 159 -0.66 16.14 -7.55
C TRP A 159 -1.09 17.39 -6.76
N LYS A 160 -0.96 17.38 -5.43
CA LYS A 160 -1.26 18.55 -4.61
C LYS A 160 -0.48 19.79 -5.08
N PRO A 161 -1.12 20.96 -5.22
CA PRO A 161 -0.41 22.20 -5.53
C PRO A 161 0.62 22.57 -4.45
N SER A 162 1.82 22.96 -4.87
CA SER A 162 2.89 23.42 -3.97
C SER A 162 2.67 24.87 -3.54
N THR A 163 1.75 25.12 -2.61
CA THR A 163 1.57 26.44 -1.97
C THR A 163 2.10 26.43 -0.54
N PRO A 164 2.50 27.59 0.05
CA PRO A 164 2.97 27.63 1.44
C PRO A 164 1.96 27.08 2.44
N LYS A 165 0.66 27.37 2.28
CA LYS A 165 -0.39 26.85 3.17
C LYS A 165 -0.52 25.33 3.04
N LEU A 166 -0.62 24.81 1.80
CA LEU A 166 -0.76 23.37 1.59
C LEU A 166 0.49 22.60 2.04
N SER A 167 1.67 23.21 1.89
CA SER A 167 2.93 22.61 2.33
C SER A 167 3.09 22.56 3.85
N LYS A 168 2.50 23.54 4.56
CA LYS A 168 2.56 23.60 6.03
C LYS A 168 1.69 22.52 6.68
N TYR A 169 0.52 22.22 6.12
CA TYR A 169 -0.52 21.42 6.79
C TYR A 169 -0.77 20.05 6.15
N PHE A 170 -0.42 19.84 4.89
CA PHE A 170 -0.78 18.64 4.13
C PHE A 170 0.44 17.98 3.47
N GLY A 171 1.61 18.04 4.11
CA GLY A 171 2.86 17.50 3.58
C GLY A 171 3.67 18.45 2.69
N GLY A 172 4.97 18.20 2.60
CA GLY A 172 5.92 19.01 1.83
C GLY A 172 6.80 18.20 0.89
N LEU A 173 6.30 17.06 0.38
CA LEU A 173 7.04 16.13 -0.48
C LEU A 173 7.42 16.80 -1.79
N ASN A 174 8.70 16.72 -2.13
CA ASN A 174 9.18 17.14 -3.44
C ASN A 174 9.18 15.97 -4.43
N ASN A 175 8.94 16.24 -5.71
CA ASN A 175 9.11 15.23 -6.76
C ASN A 175 9.66 15.85 -8.04
N PHE A 176 10.39 15.03 -8.81
CA PHE A 176 10.84 15.41 -10.15
C PHE A 176 10.47 14.33 -11.16
N LEU A 177 9.78 14.70 -12.24
CA LEU A 177 9.38 13.78 -13.31
C LEU A 177 10.42 13.77 -14.43
N ILE A 178 10.96 12.59 -14.73
CA ILE A 178 11.70 12.32 -15.97
C ILE A 178 10.92 11.34 -16.86
N ASN A 179 10.99 11.53 -18.17
CA ASN A 179 10.27 10.73 -19.16
C ASN A 179 11.08 10.67 -20.48
N PRO A 180 11.15 9.53 -21.18
CA PRO A 180 11.75 9.43 -22.52
C PRO A 180 11.35 10.52 -23.52
N ASN A 181 10.10 10.97 -23.53
CA ASN A 181 9.59 12.06 -24.40
C ASN A 181 10.23 13.43 -24.15
N GLN A 182 11.00 13.57 -23.07
CA GLN A 182 11.79 14.76 -22.81
C GLN A 182 13.08 14.80 -23.65
N LEU A 183 13.50 13.68 -24.24
CA LEU A 183 14.59 13.60 -25.22
C LEU A 183 14.08 14.03 -26.60
N LYS A 184 14.61 15.12 -27.13
CA LYS A 184 14.22 15.69 -28.43
C LYS A 184 14.98 15.12 -29.61
N THR A 185 16.15 14.51 -29.38
CA THR A 185 16.99 14.00 -30.46
C THR A 185 17.60 12.65 -30.09
N LYS A 186 17.99 11.89 -31.11
CA LYS A 186 18.73 10.62 -30.98
C LYS A 186 20.10 10.75 -30.29
N ASN A 187 20.61 11.98 -30.16
CA ASN A 187 21.88 12.28 -29.52
C ASN A 187 21.74 12.47 -27.99
N GLY A 188 20.51 12.51 -27.47
CA GLY A 188 20.22 12.68 -26.05
C GLY A 188 19.95 14.12 -25.62
N ASP A 189 19.63 15.02 -26.56
CA ASP A 189 19.33 16.41 -26.21
C ASP A 189 17.98 16.54 -25.51
N LEU A 190 17.95 17.19 -24.34
CA LEU A 190 16.73 17.42 -23.59
C LEU A 190 15.94 18.61 -24.11
N ASN A 191 14.62 18.57 -23.91
CA ASN A 191 13.77 19.76 -23.98
C ASN A 191 14.37 20.89 -23.11
N SER A 192 14.48 22.10 -23.67
CA SER A 192 15.09 23.26 -23.00
C SER A 192 14.44 23.61 -21.66
N ASN A 193 13.11 23.47 -21.55
CA ASN A 193 12.38 23.75 -20.31
C ASN A 193 12.66 22.70 -19.24
N VAL A 194 12.87 21.44 -19.63
CA VAL A 194 13.27 20.36 -18.71
C VAL A 194 14.70 20.60 -18.23
N LEU A 195 15.62 20.92 -19.16
CA LEU A 195 17.00 21.24 -18.82
C LEU A 195 17.09 22.46 -17.89
N GLN A 196 16.28 23.50 -18.13
CA GLN A 196 16.21 24.68 -17.27
C GLN A 196 15.74 24.29 -15.86
N ARG A 197 14.65 23.52 -15.73
CA ARG A 197 14.16 23.04 -14.43
C ARG A 197 15.18 22.19 -13.67
N LEU A 198 15.94 21.35 -14.38
CA LEU A 198 17.03 20.57 -13.79
C LEU A 198 18.15 21.47 -13.24
N LYS A 199 18.46 22.56 -13.94
CA LYS A 199 19.51 23.53 -13.54
C LYS A 199 19.08 24.46 -12.41
N GLU A 200 17.84 24.93 -12.43
CA GLU A 200 17.28 25.80 -11.39
C GLU A 200 17.17 25.07 -10.05
N GLY A 201 17.08 23.74 -10.08
CA GLY A 201 16.86 22.92 -8.90
C GLY A 201 15.41 22.97 -8.45
N SER A 202 15.12 22.25 -7.37
CA SER A 202 13.78 22.19 -6.77
C SER A 202 13.87 22.46 -5.26
N SER A 203 12.75 22.38 -4.54
CA SER A 203 12.72 22.50 -3.08
C SER A 203 13.79 21.64 -2.40
N ASN A 204 14.37 22.13 -1.31
CA ASN A 204 15.32 21.37 -0.48
C ASN A 204 14.64 20.30 0.40
N ASN A 205 13.34 20.08 0.25
CA ASN A 205 12.62 19.03 0.95
C ASN A 205 12.96 17.64 0.42
N ALA A 206 12.88 16.64 1.31
CA ALA A 206 12.92 15.23 0.94
C ALA A 206 11.88 14.92 -0.15
N GLY A 207 12.28 14.08 -1.10
CA GLY A 207 11.48 13.78 -2.27
C GLY A 207 12.00 12.59 -3.07
N PHE A 208 11.35 12.30 -4.20
CA PHE A 208 11.73 11.22 -5.10
C PHE A 208 11.71 11.65 -6.58
N VAL A 209 12.38 10.88 -7.43
CA VAL A 209 12.31 11.04 -8.89
C VAL A 209 11.28 10.05 -9.44
N PHE A 210 10.27 10.54 -10.15
CA PHE A 210 9.32 9.72 -10.88
C PHE A 210 9.85 9.46 -12.29
N ILE A 211 10.11 8.19 -12.63
CA ILE A 211 10.46 7.78 -13.99
C ILE A 211 9.19 7.31 -14.69
N SER A 212 8.73 8.08 -15.68
CA SER A 212 7.57 7.70 -16.49
C SER A 212 8.01 6.90 -17.70
N HIS A 213 7.30 5.80 -17.95
CA HIS A 213 7.49 4.93 -19.11
C HIS A 213 6.37 5.08 -20.14
N LYS A 214 5.51 6.10 -19.96
CA LYS A 214 4.51 6.49 -20.95
C LYS A 214 5.15 7.23 -22.12
N ASP A 215 4.79 6.78 -23.31
CA ASP A 215 5.17 7.32 -24.61
C ASP A 215 6.67 7.23 -24.91
N THR A 216 7.01 7.09 -26.19
CA THR A 216 8.39 7.12 -26.70
C THR A 216 8.56 8.33 -27.62
N PRO A 217 9.78 8.90 -27.70
CA PRO A 217 10.03 10.01 -28.59
C PRO A 217 10.06 9.51 -30.03
N GLN A 218 9.46 10.26 -30.95
CA GLN A 218 9.37 9.91 -32.38
C GLN A 218 10.70 9.45 -33.01
N TRP A 219 11.82 10.06 -32.63
CA TRP A 219 13.14 9.67 -33.16
C TRP A 219 13.52 8.22 -32.80
N ALA A 220 13.05 7.70 -31.65
CA ALA A 220 13.35 6.35 -31.21
C ALA A 220 12.63 5.33 -32.08
N GLU A 221 11.36 5.58 -32.43
CA GLU A 221 10.63 4.77 -33.41
C GLU A 221 11.30 4.81 -34.79
N GLU A 222 11.77 5.98 -35.24
CA GLU A 222 12.46 6.14 -36.52
C GLU A 222 13.78 5.37 -36.59
N VAL A 223 14.49 5.22 -35.47
CA VAL A 223 15.80 4.56 -35.39
C VAL A 223 15.68 3.05 -35.10
N TYR A 224 14.78 2.66 -34.20
CA TYR A 224 14.67 1.29 -33.69
C TYR A 224 13.45 0.53 -34.24
N GLY A 225 12.70 1.17 -35.14
CA GLY A 225 11.52 0.62 -35.78
C GLY A 225 10.26 0.78 -34.94
N THR A 226 9.12 0.74 -35.61
CA THR A 226 7.79 0.84 -34.99
C THR A 226 7.51 -0.30 -34.00
N GLU A 227 8.31 -1.37 -34.01
CA GLU A 227 8.21 -2.48 -33.06
C GLU A 227 8.58 -2.11 -31.63
N LEU A 228 9.35 -1.04 -31.43
CA LEU A 228 9.64 -0.50 -30.11
C LEU A 228 8.35 -0.19 -29.34
N ASP A 229 7.35 0.34 -30.03
CA ASP A 229 6.06 0.77 -29.46
C ASP A 229 4.95 -0.27 -29.62
N LYS A 230 5.24 -1.42 -30.24
CA LYS A 230 4.23 -2.47 -30.48
C LYS A 230 3.77 -3.15 -29.19
N ILE A 231 4.53 -3.07 -28.10
CA ILE A 231 4.07 -3.53 -26.79
C ILE A 231 3.16 -2.44 -26.22
N MET A 232 1.86 -2.53 -26.53
CA MET A 232 0.82 -1.78 -25.85
C MET A 232 0.57 -2.34 -24.44
N GLY A 233 1.59 -2.34 -23.58
CA GLY A 233 1.52 -2.57 -22.13
C GLY A 233 0.82 -1.41 -21.44
N LYS A 234 -0.42 -1.14 -21.85
CA LYS A 234 -1.20 -0.06 -21.27
C LYS A 234 -1.52 -0.44 -19.82
N PRO A 235 -1.32 0.49 -18.87
CA PRO A 235 -1.18 1.93 -19.13
C PRO A 235 0.25 2.49 -19.02
N PHE A 236 1.21 1.80 -18.39
CA PHE A 236 2.34 2.49 -17.77
C PHE A 236 3.71 2.31 -18.44
N THR A 237 3.91 1.26 -19.23
CA THR A 237 5.12 1.07 -20.06
C THR A 237 4.71 0.92 -21.52
N SER A 238 5.02 1.93 -22.34
CA SER A 238 4.53 2.02 -23.72
C SER A 238 5.45 1.42 -24.77
N TYR A 239 6.47 0.67 -24.35
CA TYR A 239 7.47 0.11 -25.25
C TYR A 239 7.97 -1.25 -24.79
N ASP A 240 8.60 -1.97 -25.70
CA ASP A 240 9.22 -3.25 -25.43
C ASP A 240 10.53 -3.12 -24.65
N ILE A 241 10.59 -3.73 -23.46
CA ILE A 241 11.77 -3.74 -22.59
C ILE A 241 12.91 -4.63 -23.13
N ASP A 242 12.60 -5.57 -24.04
CA ASP A 242 13.60 -6.43 -24.67
C ASP A 242 14.14 -5.85 -25.99
N ASN A 243 13.49 -4.82 -26.55
CA ASN A 243 14.00 -4.11 -27.72
C ASN A 243 15.27 -3.30 -27.35
N PRO A 244 16.36 -3.41 -28.12
CA PRO A 244 17.61 -2.68 -27.83
C PRO A 244 17.43 -1.15 -27.79
N GLY A 245 16.46 -0.62 -28.53
CA GLY A 245 16.09 0.80 -28.52
C GLY A 245 15.61 1.30 -27.17
N ALA A 246 14.91 0.47 -26.38
CA ALA A 246 14.45 0.86 -25.05
C ALA A 246 15.62 1.10 -24.08
N ARG A 247 16.64 0.24 -24.12
CA ARG A 247 17.85 0.38 -23.28
C ARG A 247 18.67 1.59 -23.69
N ASP A 248 18.88 1.81 -24.99
CA ASP A 248 19.60 2.99 -25.48
C ASP A 248 18.87 4.29 -25.10
N MET A 249 17.55 4.34 -25.32
CA MET A 249 16.72 5.49 -24.99
C MET A 249 16.78 5.86 -23.50
N LEU A 250 16.62 4.88 -22.59
CA LEU A 250 16.74 5.14 -21.16
C LEU A 250 18.17 5.49 -20.73
N SER A 251 19.18 4.87 -21.32
CA SER A 251 20.58 5.22 -21.04
C SER A 251 20.86 6.69 -21.40
N LYS A 252 20.33 7.17 -22.53
CA LYS A 252 20.41 8.58 -22.92
C LYS A 252 19.63 9.49 -21.97
N LEU A 253 18.43 9.08 -21.55
CA LEU A 253 17.65 9.83 -20.57
C LEU A 253 18.40 10.00 -19.25
N PHE A 254 18.94 8.91 -18.70
CA PHE A 254 19.65 8.94 -17.44
C PHE A 254 20.95 9.72 -17.53
N LYS A 255 21.72 9.55 -18.61
CA LYS A 255 22.91 10.36 -18.88
C LYS A 255 22.62 11.86 -18.90
N ALA A 256 21.50 12.25 -19.50
CA ALA A 256 21.14 13.66 -19.65
C ALA A 256 20.53 14.28 -18.38
N THR A 257 19.92 13.48 -17.51
CA THR A 257 19.12 13.96 -16.37
C THR A 257 19.78 13.71 -15.00
N VAL A 258 20.28 12.49 -14.74
CA VAL A 258 20.76 12.06 -13.42
C VAL A 258 21.90 12.93 -12.88
N PRO A 259 22.87 13.42 -13.68
CA PRO A 259 23.91 14.33 -13.16
C PRO A 259 23.40 15.62 -12.49
N TYR A 260 22.20 16.08 -12.86
CA TYR A 260 21.57 17.25 -12.23
C TYR A 260 20.76 16.89 -10.97
N LEU A 261 20.37 15.62 -10.84
CA LEU A 261 19.53 15.08 -9.77
C LEU A 261 20.36 14.47 -8.63
N ALA A 262 21.57 13.99 -8.94
CA ALA A 262 22.47 13.40 -7.96
C ALA A 262 22.71 14.33 -6.75
N ASP A 263 22.80 13.73 -5.56
CA ASP A 263 23.04 14.41 -4.28
C ASP A 263 22.02 15.49 -3.89
N LYS A 264 20.80 15.47 -4.46
CA LYS A 264 19.74 16.42 -4.10
C LYS A 264 18.78 15.84 -3.07
N LYS A 265 18.23 16.68 -2.19
CA LYS A 265 17.23 16.24 -1.19
C LYS A 265 15.97 15.64 -1.81
N HIS A 266 15.58 16.09 -3.00
CA HIS A 266 14.44 15.54 -3.72
C HIS A 266 14.70 14.20 -4.41
N THR A 267 15.87 13.59 -4.24
CA THR A 267 16.15 12.20 -4.61
C THR A 267 16.33 11.30 -3.38
N GLN A 268 16.15 11.83 -2.17
CA GLN A 268 16.39 11.12 -0.93
C GLN A 268 15.50 9.89 -0.75
N LEU A 269 14.23 9.97 -1.16
CA LEU A 269 13.28 8.84 -1.21
C LEU A 269 13.40 8.02 -2.50
N GLY A 270 14.49 8.22 -3.25
CA GLY A 270 14.92 7.37 -4.36
C GLY A 270 14.38 7.74 -5.73
N TYR A 271 14.78 6.93 -6.70
CA TYR A 271 14.29 6.91 -8.06
C TYR A 271 13.21 5.83 -8.16
N MET A 272 11.96 6.24 -8.37
CA MET A 272 10.84 5.34 -8.61
C MET A 272 10.93 4.84 -10.05
N LEU A 273 11.40 3.60 -10.22
CA LEU A 273 11.74 3.04 -11.52
C LEU A 273 10.53 2.75 -12.40
N ALA A 274 9.35 2.51 -11.85
CA ALA A 274 8.14 2.37 -12.64
C ALA A 274 6.89 2.61 -11.80
N ASN A 275 5.82 3.04 -12.46
CA ASN A 275 4.48 3.13 -11.91
C ASN A 275 3.71 1.84 -12.24
N GLU A 276 3.27 1.09 -11.22
CA GLU A 276 2.45 -0.12 -11.38
C GLU A 276 2.94 -1.02 -12.53
N PRO A 277 4.22 -1.47 -12.49
CA PRO A 277 4.79 -2.26 -13.58
C PRO A 277 4.02 -3.58 -13.75
N ARG A 278 3.68 -3.92 -15.01
CA ARG A 278 3.00 -5.17 -15.37
C ARG A 278 3.25 -5.51 -16.84
N TRP A 279 3.54 -6.78 -17.12
CA TRP A 279 3.71 -7.37 -18.46
C TRP A 279 2.92 -8.67 -18.57
N ALA A 280 1.61 -8.61 -18.34
CA ALA A 280 0.75 -9.78 -18.52
C ALA A 280 0.70 -10.18 -20.00
N ASN A 281 1.02 -11.43 -20.30
CA ASN A 281 0.91 -11.98 -21.65
C ASN A 281 0.40 -13.42 -21.58
N TYR A 282 -0.92 -13.55 -21.48
CA TYR A 282 -1.62 -14.83 -21.53
C TYR A 282 -2.98 -14.63 -22.20
N SER A 283 -3.59 -15.71 -22.69
CA SER A 283 -5.00 -15.71 -23.11
C SER A 283 -5.91 -16.32 -22.05
N ASN A 284 -7.21 -16.05 -22.11
CA ASN A 284 -8.19 -16.69 -21.23
C ASN A 284 -9.40 -17.08 -22.08
N GLY A 285 -9.17 -18.04 -22.98
CA GLY A 285 -10.03 -18.30 -24.13
C GLY A 285 -10.34 -16.98 -24.87
N ASN A 286 -11.63 -16.67 -25.00
CA ASN A 286 -12.11 -15.45 -25.66
C ASN A 286 -12.30 -14.25 -24.71
N LYS A 287 -11.93 -14.35 -23.43
CA LYS A 287 -12.10 -13.27 -22.45
C LYS A 287 -10.95 -12.27 -22.54
N ASN A 288 -11.26 -11.00 -22.34
CA ASN A 288 -10.25 -9.95 -22.24
C ASN A 288 -9.41 -10.16 -20.98
N VAL A 289 -8.09 -10.19 -21.15
CA VAL A 289 -7.13 -10.18 -20.06
C VAL A 289 -6.78 -8.72 -19.74
N TRP A 290 -6.93 -8.35 -18.48
CA TRP A 290 -6.65 -7.00 -18.02
C TRP A 290 -5.15 -6.70 -18.17
N PHE A 291 -4.84 -5.59 -18.85
CA PHE A 291 -3.46 -5.18 -19.17
C PHE A 291 -2.62 -6.23 -19.89
N ARG A 292 -3.27 -7.08 -20.71
CA ARG A 292 -2.53 -7.92 -21.67
C ARG A 292 -1.76 -7.04 -22.64
N ALA A 293 -0.49 -7.36 -22.82
CA ALA A 293 0.35 -6.84 -23.89
C ALA A 293 0.87 -8.01 -24.72
N ASP A 294 0.83 -7.89 -26.05
CA ASP A 294 1.54 -8.85 -26.91
C ASP A 294 3.05 -8.61 -26.81
N VAL A 295 3.83 -9.64 -27.16
CA VAL A 295 5.30 -9.61 -27.08
C VAL A 295 5.92 -9.38 -28.44
N SER A 296 7.08 -8.73 -28.48
CA SER A 296 7.80 -8.45 -29.72
C SER A 296 8.63 -9.64 -30.20
N LYS A 297 9.20 -9.55 -31.40
CA LYS A 297 10.21 -10.50 -31.87
C LYS A 297 11.43 -10.59 -30.93
N TYR A 298 11.85 -9.49 -30.31
CA TYR A 298 12.99 -9.50 -29.38
C TYR A 298 12.69 -10.34 -28.13
N THR A 299 11.48 -10.21 -27.58
CA THR A 299 11.05 -11.05 -26.46
C THR A 299 10.94 -12.53 -26.87
N LEU A 300 10.42 -12.80 -28.08
CA LEU A 300 10.34 -14.18 -28.61
C LEU A 300 11.72 -14.82 -28.79
N ASP A 301 12.66 -14.12 -29.44
CA ASP A 301 14.03 -14.60 -29.64
C ASP A 301 14.75 -14.83 -28.29
N LYS A 302 14.45 -13.99 -27.29
CA LYS A 302 14.97 -14.12 -25.92
C LYS A 302 14.35 -15.32 -25.18
N PHE A 303 13.06 -15.59 -25.38
CA PHE A 303 12.38 -16.75 -24.80
C PHE A 303 12.89 -18.07 -25.41
N GLU A 304 13.11 -18.10 -26.72
CA GLU A 304 13.74 -19.21 -27.43
C GLU A 304 15.11 -19.55 -26.81
N THR A 305 15.95 -18.52 -26.64
CA THR A 305 17.27 -18.66 -26.00
C THR A 305 17.16 -19.16 -24.56
N TRP A 306 16.19 -18.66 -23.80
CA TRP A 306 15.95 -19.07 -22.43
C TRP A 306 15.56 -20.55 -22.34
N LEU A 307 14.62 -21.00 -23.19
CA LEU A 307 14.20 -22.40 -23.24
C LEU A 307 15.32 -23.33 -23.65
N HIS A 308 16.11 -22.95 -24.68
CA HIS A 308 17.28 -23.72 -25.08
C HIS A 308 18.27 -23.87 -23.93
N LYS A 309 18.53 -22.80 -23.16
CA LYS A 309 19.41 -22.86 -21.98
C LYS A 309 18.81 -23.72 -20.86
N ARG A 310 17.50 -23.66 -20.64
CA ARG A 310 16.80 -24.35 -19.54
C ARG A 310 16.68 -25.86 -19.79
N HIS A 311 16.34 -26.23 -21.01
CA HIS A 311 15.94 -27.60 -21.38
C HIS A 311 16.97 -28.34 -22.23
N GLU A 312 17.97 -27.63 -22.76
CA GLU A 312 19.07 -28.12 -23.59
C GLU A 312 18.65 -28.62 -24.98
N THR A 313 17.59 -29.43 -25.10
CA THR A 313 17.14 -30.00 -26.38
C THR A 313 15.63 -29.87 -26.57
N ILE A 314 15.20 -29.81 -27.83
CA ILE A 314 13.78 -29.67 -28.17
C ILE A 314 12.97 -30.91 -27.78
N GLU A 315 13.59 -32.09 -27.74
CA GLU A 315 12.94 -33.34 -27.33
C GLU A 315 12.59 -33.32 -25.84
N LYS A 316 13.47 -32.78 -24.99
CA LYS A 316 13.19 -32.60 -23.56
C LYS A 316 12.05 -31.61 -23.34
N LEU A 317 12.07 -30.50 -24.06
CA LEU A 317 10.97 -29.52 -24.02
C LEU A 317 9.65 -30.14 -24.49
N ASN A 318 9.66 -30.84 -25.62
CA ASN A 318 8.48 -31.51 -26.18
C ASN A 318 7.88 -32.54 -25.23
N LEU A 319 8.71 -33.28 -24.52
CA LEU A 319 8.26 -34.23 -23.50
C LEU A 319 7.53 -33.51 -22.35
N LEU A 320 8.06 -32.38 -21.87
CA LEU A 320 7.48 -31.61 -20.77
C LEU A 320 6.21 -30.86 -21.18
N TRP A 321 6.22 -30.27 -22.38
CA TRP A 321 5.12 -29.45 -22.89
C TRP A 321 4.03 -30.25 -23.61
N GLU A 322 4.24 -31.56 -23.78
CA GLU A 322 3.38 -32.44 -24.57
C GLU A 322 3.19 -31.93 -26.00
N THR A 323 4.28 -31.48 -26.63
CA THR A 323 4.32 -30.94 -27.99
C THR A 323 5.16 -31.80 -28.92
N ASN A 324 5.17 -31.46 -30.21
CA ASN A 324 6.00 -32.10 -31.23
C ASN A 324 6.66 -31.05 -32.13
N MET A 325 7.28 -30.04 -31.51
CA MET A 325 7.98 -28.97 -32.21
C MET A 325 9.27 -29.50 -32.85
N SER A 326 9.58 -29.03 -34.05
CA SER A 326 10.79 -29.48 -34.76
C SER A 326 12.07 -28.82 -34.25
N ASP A 327 11.96 -27.59 -33.73
CA ASP A 327 13.03 -26.82 -33.11
C ASP A 327 12.44 -25.78 -32.12
N PHE A 328 13.29 -24.96 -31.50
CA PHE A 328 12.85 -23.94 -30.54
C PHE A 328 12.18 -22.71 -31.19
N ASN A 329 12.36 -22.44 -32.48
CA ASN A 329 11.75 -21.26 -33.13
C ASN A 329 10.22 -21.41 -33.28
N GLU A 330 9.71 -22.65 -33.27
CA GLU A 330 8.27 -22.95 -33.30
C GLU A 330 7.55 -22.57 -31.99
N VAL A 331 8.28 -22.29 -30.89
CA VAL A 331 7.70 -21.87 -29.61
C VAL A 331 6.87 -20.60 -29.74
N ALA A 332 7.22 -19.69 -30.66
CA ALA A 332 6.44 -18.48 -30.90
C ALA A 332 4.97 -18.79 -31.29
N LEU A 333 4.71 -19.95 -31.90
CA LEU A 333 3.36 -20.41 -32.26
C LEU A 333 2.53 -20.86 -31.05
N GLN A 334 3.16 -21.02 -29.88
CA GLN A 334 2.54 -21.41 -28.63
C GLN A 334 2.16 -20.22 -27.74
N LEU A 335 2.45 -18.98 -28.16
CA LEU A 335 2.20 -17.77 -27.39
C LEU A 335 1.03 -16.95 -27.96
N PRO A 336 0.27 -16.25 -27.09
CA PRO A 336 0.35 -16.30 -25.63
C PRO A 336 -0.15 -17.65 -25.08
N VAL A 337 0.42 -18.10 -23.95
CA VAL A 337 -0.07 -19.31 -23.28
C VAL A 337 -1.48 -19.04 -22.73
N ASP A 338 -2.40 -19.99 -22.88
CA ASP A 338 -3.75 -19.84 -22.33
C ASP A 338 -3.78 -20.12 -20.83
N LEU A 339 -4.61 -19.41 -20.08
CA LEU A 339 -4.80 -19.57 -18.64
C LEU A 339 -5.24 -20.99 -18.26
N SER A 340 -5.87 -21.73 -19.17
CA SER A 340 -6.20 -23.15 -18.97
C SER A 340 -4.96 -24.06 -18.84
N GLU A 341 -3.79 -23.61 -19.27
CA GLU A 341 -2.50 -24.29 -19.08
C GLU A 341 -1.91 -24.05 -17.68
N ARG A 342 -2.54 -23.24 -16.83
CA ARG A 342 -2.08 -23.05 -15.45
C ARG A 342 -2.01 -24.40 -14.73
N GLY A 343 -0.84 -24.71 -14.18
CA GLY A 343 -0.50 -26.01 -13.61
C GLY A 343 0.40 -26.88 -14.50
N THR A 344 0.62 -26.51 -15.77
CA THR A 344 1.47 -27.27 -16.71
C THR A 344 2.89 -26.72 -16.80
N ALA A 345 3.80 -27.52 -17.36
CA ALA A 345 5.19 -27.12 -17.62
C ALA A 345 5.30 -25.88 -18.52
N LYS A 346 4.40 -25.78 -19.51
CA LYS A 346 4.34 -24.67 -20.46
C LYS A 346 4.04 -23.34 -19.77
N TRP A 347 3.06 -23.35 -18.86
CA TRP A 347 2.72 -22.18 -18.05
C TRP A 347 3.85 -21.81 -17.08
N TYR A 348 4.47 -22.79 -16.44
CA TYR A 348 5.61 -22.55 -15.55
C TYR A 348 6.76 -21.83 -16.26
N ASP A 349 7.19 -22.36 -17.40
CA ASP A 349 8.30 -21.82 -18.16
C ASP A 349 8.02 -20.38 -18.62
N TRP A 350 6.82 -20.12 -19.13
CA TRP A 350 6.44 -18.78 -19.57
C TRP A 350 6.44 -17.78 -18.42
N THR A 351 5.74 -18.09 -17.33
CA THR A 351 5.62 -17.18 -16.17
C THR A 351 6.97 -16.93 -15.50
N THR A 352 7.82 -17.96 -15.40
CA THR A 352 9.19 -17.84 -14.87
C THR A 352 10.06 -16.94 -15.77
N PHE A 353 10.08 -17.19 -17.09
CA PHE A 353 10.79 -16.35 -18.04
C PHE A 353 10.32 -14.88 -17.97
N ASN A 354 9.01 -14.66 -17.89
CA ASN A 354 8.42 -13.34 -17.85
C ASN A 354 8.85 -12.55 -16.60
N GLN A 355 8.91 -13.21 -15.44
CA GLN A 355 9.46 -12.64 -14.20
C GLN A 355 10.96 -12.32 -14.30
N GLU A 356 11.75 -13.23 -14.87
CA GLU A 356 13.21 -13.06 -15.00
C GLU A 356 13.57 -11.90 -15.93
N ARG A 357 12.95 -11.79 -17.12
CA ARG A 357 13.28 -10.72 -18.08
C ARG A 357 12.90 -9.33 -17.55
N VAL A 358 11.81 -9.22 -16.78
CA VAL A 358 11.37 -7.97 -16.14
C VAL A 358 12.32 -7.59 -14.99
N THR A 359 12.75 -8.57 -14.19
CA THR A 359 13.77 -8.36 -13.14
C THR A 359 15.10 -7.90 -13.74
N GLU A 360 15.51 -8.49 -14.87
CA GLU A 360 16.70 -8.07 -15.62
C GLU A 360 16.59 -6.63 -16.13
N TRP A 361 15.42 -6.24 -16.64
CA TRP A 361 15.16 -4.88 -17.10
C TRP A 361 15.35 -3.84 -15.99
N PHE A 362 14.77 -4.07 -14.81
CA PHE A 362 14.94 -3.15 -13.68
C PHE A 362 16.36 -3.17 -13.10
N THR A 363 17.04 -4.31 -13.17
CA THR A 363 18.46 -4.41 -12.81
C THR A 363 19.30 -3.53 -13.73
N PHE A 364 19.03 -3.53 -15.03
CA PHE A 364 19.64 -2.60 -15.98
C PHE A 364 19.36 -1.14 -15.64
N MET A 365 18.08 -0.77 -15.43
CA MET A 365 17.73 0.62 -15.14
C MET A 365 18.46 1.16 -13.91
N LYS A 366 18.46 0.39 -12.81
CA LYS A 366 19.17 0.76 -11.58
C LYS A 366 20.67 0.91 -11.83
N SER A 367 21.27 -0.04 -12.55
CA SER A 367 22.70 0.00 -12.89
C SER A 367 23.06 1.21 -13.76
N GLU A 368 22.20 1.59 -14.69
CA GLU A 368 22.40 2.72 -15.60
C GLU A 368 22.32 4.06 -14.86
N ILE A 369 21.34 4.22 -13.95
CA ILE A 369 21.26 5.39 -13.07
C ILE A 369 22.53 5.52 -12.23
N ARG A 370 23.04 4.41 -11.68
CA ARG A 370 24.22 4.38 -10.80
C ARG A 370 25.54 4.73 -11.48
N LYS A 371 25.59 4.78 -12.81
CA LYS A 371 26.74 5.36 -13.53
C LYS A 371 26.90 6.85 -13.26
N TYR A 372 25.80 7.55 -12.92
CA TYR A 372 25.76 9.01 -12.74
C TYR A 372 25.41 9.42 -11.31
N ASP A 373 24.73 8.57 -10.54
CA ASP A 373 24.52 8.71 -9.09
C ASP A 373 24.84 7.38 -8.38
N PRO A 374 26.09 7.17 -7.93
CA PRO A 374 26.49 5.93 -7.25
C PRO A 374 25.73 5.64 -5.95
N GLN A 375 25.11 6.65 -5.33
CA GLN A 375 24.35 6.53 -4.08
C GLN A 375 22.84 6.45 -4.31
N ALA A 376 22.40 6.40 -5.58
CA ALA A 376 21.00 6.31 -5.96
C ALA A 376 20.33 5.11 -5.27
N LYS A 377 19.28 5.44 -4.53
CA LYS A 377 18.29 4.48 -4.02
C LYS A 377 17.25 4.26 -5.10
N ALA A 378 16.91 3.02 -5.39
CA ALA A 378 15.82 2.68 -6.28
C ALA A 378 14.63 2.11 -5.50
N HIS A 379 13.44 2.31 -6.04
CA HIS A 379 12.24 1.59 -5.65
C HIS A 379 11.28 1.48 -6.83
N LEU A 380 10.24 0.65 -6.68
CA LEU A 380 9.18 0.53 -7.66
C LEU A 380 7.83 0.74 -6.98
N LYS A 381 6.86 1.30 -7.70
CA LYS A 381 5.48 1.34 -7.22
C LYS A 381 4.79 0.04 -7.64
N VAL A 382 5.08 -1.05 -6.94
CA VAL A 382 4.46 -2.36 -7.20
C VAL A 382 3.16 -2.47 -6.43
N MET A 383 2.11 -2.93 -7.12
CA MET A 383 0.81 -3.26 -6.54
C MET A 383 0.93 -4.52 -5.67
N PRO A 384 0.75 -4.43 -4.34
CA PRO A 384 0.81 -5.61 -3.49
C PRO A 384 -0.22 -6.68 -3.85
N SER A 385 -1.32 -6.31 -4.52
CA SER A 385 -2.31 -7.26 -5.05
C SER A 385 -1.73 -8.30 -6.02
N ILE A 386 -0.58 -8.06 -6.66
CA ILE A 386 0.13 -9.09 -7.46
C ILE A 386 0.54 -10.29 -6.60
N PHE A 387 0.81 -10.06 -5.31
CA PHE A 387 1.10 -11.10 -4.33
C PHE A 387 -0.12 -11.47 -3.50
N THR A 388 -0.91 -10.49 -3.04
CA THR A 388 -1.99 -10.80 -2.10
C THR A 388 -3.21 -11.42 -2.75
N ASP A 389 -3.45 -11.19 -4.04
CA ASP A 389 -4.47 -11.88 -4.85
C ASP A 389 -3.82 -13.05 -5.62
N ASN A 390 -4.64 -13.90 -6.25
CA ASN A 390 -4.14 -14.98 -7.13
C ASN A 390 -3.85 -14.46 -8.56
N ASP A 391 -2.99 -13.45 -8.69
CA ASP A 391 -2.60 -12.89 -10.00
C ASP A 391 -1.99 -13.99 -10.89
N PRO A 392 -2.54 -14.26 -12.10
CA PRO A 392 -2.07 -15.40 -12.89
C PRO A 392 -0.67 -15.21 -13.48
N ASP A 393 -0.41 -14.00 -14.00
CA ASP A 393 0.85 -13.60 -14.60
C ASP A 393 0.85 -12.08 -14.77
N SER A 394 1.77 -11.43 -14.07
CA SER A 394 2.07 -10.00 -14.19
C SER A 394 3.45 -9.75 -14.78
N GLY A 395 4.28 -10.78 -14.95
CA GLY A 395 5.72 -10.65 -15.18
C GLY A 395 6.48 -10.00 -14.02
N VAL A 396 5.86 -9.74 -12.87
CA VAL A 396 6.51 -9.11 -11.71
C VAL A 396 6.85 -10.17 -10.67
N ASP A 397 8.14 -10.30 -10.37
CA ASP A 397 8.62 -10.99 -9.17
C ASP A 397 8.79 -9.96 -8.05
N TRP A 398 7.80 -9.85 -7.17
CA TRP A 398 7.82 -8.82 -6.14
C TRP A 398 8.94 -9.02 -5.11
N GLU A 399 9.34 -10.27 -4.84
CA GLU A 399 10.48 -10.56 -3.97
C GLU A 399 11.78 -10.04 -4.60
N ALA A 400 12.08 -10.46 -5.83
CA ALA A 400 13.30 -10.06 -6.52
C ALA A 400 13.38 -8.54 -6.71
N LEU A 401 12.27 -7.88 -7.04
CA LEU A 401 12.23 -6.42 -7.18
C LEU A 401 12.37 -5.69 -5.85
N THR A 402 11.89 -6.27 -4.75
CA THR A 402 12.11 -5.74 -3.40
C THR A 402 13.58 -5.89 -2.99
N GLU A 403 14.20 -7.02 -3.29
CA GLU A 403 15.64 -7.24 -3.06
C GLU A 403 16.53 -6.32 -3.90
N LEU A 404 16.09 -6.02 -5.11
CA LEU A 404 16.74 -5.05 -5.99
C LEU A 404 16.58 -3.61 -5.49
N SER A 405 15.62 -3.31 -4.61
CA SER A 405 15.35 -1.94 -4.17
C SER A 405 16.14 -1.58 -2.90
N GLU A 406 16.39 -0.28 -2.67
CA GLU A 406 16.91 0.24 -1.39
C GLU A 406 15.79 0.76 -0.48
N ILE A 407 14.58 0.88 -1.03
CA ILE A 407 13.37 1.34 -0.38
C ILE A 407 12.27 0.35 -0.80
N ASN A 408 11.49 -0.13 0.17
CA ASN A 408 10.32 -0.96 -0.08
C ASN A 408 9.21 -0.09 -0.69
N GLY A 409 9.23 0.05 -2.01
CA GLY A 409 8.25 0.83 -2.77
C GLY A 409 6.98 0.02 -3.07
N ASN A 410 5.82 0.69 -3.00
CA ASN A 410 4.52 0.13 -3.36
C ASN A 410 3.46 1.24 -3.57
N ASP A 411 2.24 0.81 -3.86
CA ASP A 411 0.97 1.57 -3.86
C ASP A 411 -0.13 0.81 -3.11
N ALA A 412 0.21 0.20 -1.96
CA ALA A 412 -0.70 -0.65 -1.20
C ALA A 412 -2.09 -0.02 -0.98
N ALA A 413 -3.11 -0.83 -1.18
CA ALA A 413 -4.50 -0.48 -0.97
C ALA A 413 -5.07 -1.11 0.31
N SER A 414 -6.19 -0.53 0.73
CA SER A 414 -7.16 -1.16 1.63
C SER A 414 -8.55 -0.81 1.12
N HIS A 415 -9.54 -1.61 1.50
CA HIS A 415 -10.83 -1.55 0.82
C HIS A 415 -11.98 -1.18 1.76
N TYR A 416 -12.44 0.07 1.67
CA TYR A 416 -13.66 0.56 2.30
C TYR A 416 -14.84 0.46 1.34
N ASN A 417 -15.93 -0.22 1.72
CA ASN A 417 -17.15 -0.34 0.92
C ASN A 417 -16.85 -0.62 -0.57
N THR A 418 -16.11 -1.71 -0.84
CA THR A 418 -15.67 -2.02 -2.20
C THR A 418 -16.86 -2.33 -3.11
N THR A 419 -16.72 -1.97 -4.38
CA THR A 419 -17.69 -2.26 -5.44
C THR A 419 -17.19 -3.36 -6.38
N LYS A 420 -16.02 -3.94 -6.10
CA LYS A 420 -15.43 -5.03 -6.90
C LYS A 420 -16.34 -6.26 -6.79
N PRO A 421 -16.89 -6.78 -7.91
CA PRO A 421 -17.69 -8.01 -7.89
C PRO A 421 -16.87 -9.17 -7.34
N ASN A 422 -17.50 -10.07 -6.57
CA ASN A 422 -16.85 -11.24 -5.97
C ASN A 422 -15.65 -10.91 -5.06
N SER A 423 -15.65 -9.75 -4.40
CA SER A 423 -14.68 -9.41 -3.33
C SER A 423 -14.97 -10.15 -2.00
N SER A 424 -15.65 -11.30 -2.08
CA SER A 424 -16.35 -12.02 -1.01
C SER A 424 -15.50 -12.43 0.17
N ASP A 425 -14.18 -12.55 0.03
CA ASP A 425 -13.35 -13.21 1.03
C ASP A 425 -13.31 -12.45 2.36
N TRP A 426 -13.51 -11.12 2.34
CA TRP A 426 -13.47 -10.30 3.56
C TRP A 426 -14.76 -9.52 3.83
N ASP A 427 -15.54 -9.15 2.80
CA ASP A 427 -16.71 -8.28 2.99
C ASP A 427 -17.79 -8.94 3.83
N ASP A 428 -17.87 -10.28 3.90
CA ASP A 428 -18.84 -10.94 4.79
C ASP A 428 -18.48 -10.76 6.28
N ASN A 429 -17.18 -10.76 6.59
CA ASN A 429 -16.66 -10.96 7.96
C ASN A 429 -16.02 -9.72 8.59
N TYR A 430 -15.67 -8.71 7.79
CA TYR A 430 -14.90 -7.54 8.20
C TYR A 430 -15.56 -6.24 7.74
N ALA A 431 -15.30 -5.15 8.44
CA ALA A 431 -15.78 -3.82 8.07
C ALA A 431 -14.96 -3.19 6.93
N TRP A 432 -13.75 -3.70 6.66
CA TRP A 432 -12.88 -3.25 5.58
C TRP A 432 -11.90 -4.34 5.15
N GLY A 433 -11.47 -4.28 3.88
CA GLY A 433 -10.49 -5.19 3.31
C GLY A 433 -9.09 -4.82 3.77
N TRP A 434 -8.57 -5.59 4.72
CA TRP A 434 -7.25 -5.41 5.33
C TRP A 434 -6.18 -6.38 4.78
N ARG A 435 -6.57 -7.40 4.01
CA ARG A 435 -5.68 -8.45 3.46
C ARG A 435 -4.47 -7.87 2.73
N GLU A 436 -4.70 -6.99 1.76
CA GLU A 436 -3.63 -6.42 0.93
C GLU A 436 -2.60 -5.67 1.81
N LEU A 437 -3.10 -4.79 2.68
CA LEU A 437 -2.26 -3.99 3.58
C LEU A 437 -1.43 -4.86 4.55
N PHE A 438 -2.08 -5.73 5.32
CA PHE A 438 -1.39 -6.50 6.37
C PHE A 438 -0.47 -7.56 5.78
N MET A 439 -1.00 -8.42 4.89
CA MET A 439 -0.23 -9.52 4.34
C MET A 439 0.88 -9.01 3.42
N GLY A 440 0.61 -7.96 2.62
CA GLY A 440 1.59 -7.36 1.73
C GLY A 440 2.74 -6.68 2.48
N TYR A 441 2.47 -5.92 3.54
CA TYR A 441 3.55 -5.30 4.31
C TYR A 441 4.34 -6.31 5.14
N ASP A 442 3.71 -7.34 5.69
CA ASP A 442 4.44 -8.41 6.37
C ASP A 442 5.33 -9.21 5.41
N PHE A 443 4.93 -9.37 4.14
CA PHE A 443 5.81 -9.93 3.09
C PHE A 443 7.00 -9.01 2.77
N LEU A 444 6.76 -7.73 2.46
CA LEU A 444 7.83 -6.75 2.19
C LEU A 444 8.86 -6.68 3.31
N LYS A 445 8.40 -6.58 4.57
CA LYS A 445 9.28 -6.52 5.75
C LYS A 445 9.98 -7.85 6.03
N SER A 446 9.48 -8.97 5.52
CA SER A 446 10.17 -10.26 5.60
C SER A 446 11.34 -10.35 4.61
N ILE A 447 11.19 -9.75 3.42
CA ILE A 447 12.24 -9.73 2.39
C ILE A 447 13.36 -8.75 2.76
N GLN A 448 13.00 -7.51 3.11
CA GLN A 448 13.92 -6.40 3.41
C GLN A 448 13.52 -5.65 4.70
N PRO A 449 13.79 -6.23 5.89
CA PRO A 449 13.38 -5.67 7.18
C PRO A 449 14.06 -4.32 7.52
N ASN A 450 15.25 -4.08 6.96
CA ASN A 450 16.10 -2.93 7.24
C ASN A 450 15.91 -1.75 6.27
N GLN A 451 14.94 -1.85 5.36
CA GLN A 451 14.60 -0.75 4.44
C GLN A 451 13.38 0.03 4.94
N ILE A 452 13.34 1.32 4.62
CA ILE A 452 12.12 2.12 4.78
C ILE A 452 11.06 1.65 3.79
N ASN A 453 9.79 1.75 4.18
CA ASN A 453 8.64 1.53 3.31
C ASN A 453 8.09 2.87 2.81
N PHE A 454 8.00 3.00 1.48
CA PHE A 454 7.44 4.17 0.82
C PHE A 454 6.27 3.77 -0.08
N ASN A 455 5.07 4.09 0.37
CA ASN A 455 3.88 3.97 -0.46
C ASN A 455 3.74 5.24 -1.32
N SER A 456 4.12 5.14 -2.58
CA SER A 456 4.24 6.29 -3.50
C SER A 456 2.94 6.66 -4.22
N GLU A 457 1.84 5.92 -3.97
CA GLU A 457 0.47 6.25 -4.40
C GLU A 457 -0.55 5.49 -3.55
N SER A 458 -0.71 5.89 -2.30
CA SER A 458 -1.54 5.11 -1.37
C SER A 458 -3.00 5.10 -1.77
N HIS A 459 -3.52 3.89 -2.00
CA HIS A 459 -4.91 3.59 -2.27
C HIS A 459 -5.70 3.20 -1.00
N LEU A 460 -5.20 3.57 0.19
CA LEU A 460 -5.88 3.32 1.46
C LEU A 460 -7.21 4.10 1.59
N LEU A 461 -7.36 5.24 0.91
CA LEU A 461 -8.61 6.02 0.93
C LEU A 461 -9.54 5.69 -0.23
N SER A 462 -9.00 5.64 -1.44
CA SER A 462 -9.82 5.50 -2.64
C SER A 462 -9.05 4.84 -3.77
N GLY A 463 -9.78 4.15 -4.63
CA GLY A 463 -9.28 3.50 -5.83
C GLY A 463 -10.40 3.36 -6.86
N SER A 464 -10.16 2.58 -7.91
CA SER A 464 -11.14 2.35 -9.00
C SER A 464 -12.42 1.67 -8.52
N HIS A 465 -12.33 0.85 -7.47
CA HIS A 465 -13.47 0.11 -6.90
C HIS A 465 -13.81 0.49 -5.46
N VAL A 466 -13.04 1.40 -4.86
CA VAL A 466 -13.23 1.87 -3.47
C VAL A 466 -13.72 3.30 -3.54
N ARG A 467 -15.02 3.48 -3.26
CA ARG A 467 -15.64 4.81 -3.29
C ARG A 467 -16.82 4.93 -2.36
N ASP A 468 -16.77 5.92 -1.48
CA ASP A 468 -17.92 6.32 -0.67
C ASP A 468 -17.72 7.75 -0.15
N LEU A 469 -18.52 8.71 -0.64
CA LEU A 469 -18.57 10.11 -0.18
C LEU A 469 -18.79 10.21 1.33
N TYR A 470 -19.49 9.24 1.93
CA TYR A 470 -19.82 9.20 3.36
C TYR A 470 -18.85 8.33 4.16
N MET A 471 -17.61 8.16 3.69
CA MET A 471 -16.55 7.45 4.39
C MET A 471 -16.44 7.89 5.85
N ASN A 472 -16.47 6.91 6.76
CA ASN A 472 -16.28 7.16 8.18
C ASN A 472 -14.81 7.58 8.44
N PRO A 473 -14.53 8.77 9.00
CA PRO A 473 -13.15 9.18 9.28
C PRO A 473 -12.38 8.18 10.17
N LYS A 474 -13.06 7.41 11.02
CA LYS A 474 -12.41 6.37 11.83
C LYS A 474 -11.74 5.27 10.98
N TYR A 475 -12.27 4.97 9.79
CA TYR A 475 -11.62 4.07 8.83
C TYR A 475 -10.26 4.62 8.39
N VAL A 476 -10.18 5.93 8.12
CA VAL A 476 -8.92 6.60 7.74
C VAL A 476 -7.87 6.38 8.82
N ARG A 477 -8.25 6.60 10.08
CA ARG A 477 -7.39 6.33 11.23
C ARG A 477 -6.97 4.88 11.29
N ALA A 478 -7.90 3.92 11.21
CA ALA A 478 -7.60 2.50 11.24
C ALA A 478 -6.61 2.07 10.14
N ALA A 479 -6.84 2.49 8.90
CA ALA A 479 -6.04 2.11 7.75
C ALA A 479 -4.62 2.69 7.84
N TYR A 480 -4.49 4.01 8.06
CA TYR A 480 -3.17 4.65 8.16
C TYR A 480 -2.44 4.22 9.43
N TRP A 481 -3.11 4.10 10.57
CA TRP A 481 -2.49 3.62 11.80
C TRP A 481 -1.94 2.21 11.63
N SER A 482 -2.75 1.29 11.09
CA SER A 482 -2.32 -0.10 10.83
C SER A 482 -1.12 -0.13 9.88
N ALA A 483 -1.16 0.65 8.80
CA ALA A 483 -0.07 0.72 7.84
C ALA A 483 1.26 1.14 8.49
N HIS A 484 1.23 2.09 9.42
CA HIS A 484 2.42 2.53 10.15
C HIS A 484 2.86 1.52 11.20
N ILE A 485 1.96 0.85 11.92
CA ILE A 485 2.32 -0.28 12.80
C ILE A 485 3.05 -1.39 12.03
N LEU A 486 2.65 -1.64 10.78
CA LEU A 486 3.20 -2.68 9.91
C LEU A 486 4.53 -2.30 9.24
N GLY A 487 4.93 -1.02 9.23
CA GLY A 487 6.22 -0.62 8.68
C GLY A 487 6.24 0.61 7.77
N LEU A 488 5.12 1.27 7.49
CA LEU A 488 5.08 2.46 6.61
C LEU A 488 5.90 3.62 7.18
N ASN A 489 6.76 4.22 6.35
CA ASN A 489 7.59 5.37 6.75
C ASN A 489 7.23 6.67 6.00
N ALA A 490 6.97 6.56 4.70
CA ALA A 490 6.56 7.68 3.86
C ALA A 490 5.35 7.31 3.02
N THR A 491 4.48 8.27 2.73
CA THR A 491 3.29 8.05 1.90
C THR A 491 2.97 9.24 1.02
N GLN A 492 2.67 8.98 -0.25
CA GLN A 492 1.99 9.92 -1.12
C GLN A 492 0.59 9.37 -1.41
N THR A 493 -0.45 9.93 -0.79
CA THR A 493 -1.84 9.44 -0.89
C THR A 493 -2.49 9.83 -2.20
N TRP A 494 -3.19 8.87 -2.82
CA TRP A 494 -4.09 9.17 -3.92
C TRP A 494 -5.36 9.87 -3.39
N PHE A 495 -5.64 11.14 -3.68
CA PHE A 495 -4.90 12.14 -4.46
C PHE A 495 -5.50 13.54 -4.23
N TRP A 496 -4.85 14.60 -4.73
CA TRP A 496 -5.32 15.99 -4.65
C TRP A 496 -5.27 16.68 -6.02
N PRO A 497 -6.23 16.43 -6.92
CA PRO A 497 -6.28 17.08 -8.23
C PRO A 497 -6.86 18.51 -8.18
N ARG A 498 -7.43 18.93 -7.04
CA ARG A 498 -7.98 20.27 -6.85
C ARG A 498 -6.89 21.33 -6.98
N ARG A 499 -7.16 22.36 -7.76
CA ARG A 499 -6.37 23.58 -7.90
C ARG A 499 -6.71 24.57 -6.78
N PRO A 500 -5.89 25.61 -6.56
CA PRO A 500 -6.16 26.62 -5.52
C PRO A 500 -7.51 27.33 -5.64
N ASP A 501 -8.10 27.37 -6.83
CA ASP A 501 -9.43 27.97 -7.09
C ASP A 501 -10.60 26.98 -6.94
N GLY A 502 -10.32 25.72 -6.61
CA GLY A 502 -11.31 24.64 -6.49
C GLY A 502 -11.56 23.84 -7.77
N SER A 503 -11.07 24.31 -8.93
CA SER A 503 -11.18 23.56 -10.19
C SER A 503 -10.26 22.34 -10.24
N LEU A 504 -10.44 21.46 -11.22
CA LEU A 504 -9.61 20.27 -11.35
C LEU A 504 -8.41 20.48 -12.27
N ARG A 505 -7.34 19.73 -11.98
CA ARG A 505 -6.30 19.44 -12.96
C ARG A 505 -6.93 18.72 -14.18
N PRO A 506 -6.54 19.07 -15.43
CA PRO A 506 -7.03 18.37 -16.61
C PRO A 506 -6.73 16.87 -16.57
N ASN A 507 -7.67 16.06 -17.05
CA ASN A 507 -7.56 14.59 -17.16
C ASN A 507 -7.45 13.88 -15.81
N SER A 508 -8.06 14.43 -14.75
CA SER A 508 -8.04 13.86 -13.40
C SER A 508 -9.42 13.37 -12.92
N GLU A 509 -10.41 13.35 -13.80
CA GLU A 509 -11.83 13.22 -13.45
C GLU A 509 -12.23 11.79 -13.03
N LYS A 510 -11.60 10.77 -13.63
CA LYS A 510 -11.97 9.34 -13.47
C LYS A 510 -11.95 8.85 -12.03
N GLY A 511 -11.07 9.42 -11.21
CA GLY A 511 -10.89 9.04 -9.82
C GLY A 511 -11.48 10.06 -8.83
N TYR A 512 -12.16 11.11 -9.28
CA TYR A 512 -12.35 12.31 -8.45
C TYR A 512 -13.61 12.30 -7.57
N ALA A 513 -14.80 12.09 -8.13
CA ALA A 513 -16.06 12.23 -7.39
C ALA A 513 -16.19 11.20 -6.25
N GLY A 514 -16.53 11.66 -5.04
CA GLY A 514 -16.58 10.86 -3.82
C GLY A 514 -15.22 10.48 -3.22
N SER A 515 -14.11 11.10 -3.67
CA SER A 515 -12.78 10.95 -3.06
C SER A 515 -12.58 11.92 -1.89
N ASN A 516 -11.40 11.87 -1.25
CA ASN A 516 -10.99 12.77 -0.17
C ASN A 516 -11.15 14.26 -0.52
N ASN A 517 -11.12 14.62 -1.81
CA ASN A 517 -11.30 15.98 -2.33
C ASN A 517 -12.71 16.57 -2.17
N GLN A 518 -13.64 15.77 -1.67
CA GLN A 518 -15.01 16.14 -1.34
C GLN A 518 -15.35 15.76 0.11
N GLN A 519 -14.34 15.42 0.93
CA GLN A 519 -14.50 14.86 2.27
C GLN A 519 -13.58 15.57 3.29
N PRO A 520 -14.03 16.72 3.83
CA PRO A 520 -13.24 17.53 4.76
C PRO A 520 -12.72 16.73 5.96
N ARG A 521 -13.57 15.93 6.62
CA ARG A 521 -13.16 15.16 7.81
C ARG A 521 -12.24 13.99 7.48
N VAL A 522 -12.37 13.36 6.31
CA VAL A 522 -11.44 12.32 5.85
C VAL A 522 -10.05 12.89 5.65
N THR A 523 -9.96 14.05 4.99
CA THR A 523 -8.68 14.74 4.76
C THR A 523 -8.06 15.20 6.07
N PHE A 524 -8.84 15.80 6.98
CA PHE A 524 -8.37 16.17 8.31
C PHE A 524 -7.90 14.96 9.12
N GLU A 525 -8.67 13.87 9.13
CA GLU A 525 -8.39 12.73 9.99
C GLU A 525 -7.14 11.98 9.57
N LEU A 526 -6.80 11.98 8.28
CA LEU A 526 -5.51 11.49 7.80
C LEU A 526 -4.38 12.29 8.45
N GLU A 527 -4.36 13.61 8.28
CA GLU A 527 -3.29 14.47 8.80
C GLU A 527 -3.20 14.40 10.34
N ASN A 528 -4.36 14.36 11.01
CA ASN A 528 -4.46 14.14 12.45
C ASN A 528 -3.86 12.79 12.88
N THR A 529 -4.05 11.74 12.09
CA THR A 529 -3.43 10.43 12.34
C THR A 529 -1.91 10.50 12.23
N ILE A 530 -1.36 11.18 11.21
CA ILE A 530 0.09 11.36 11.04
C ILE A 530 0.70 12.19 12.19
N LEU A 531 -0.03 13.20 12.69
CA LEU A 531 0.40 13.96 13.88
C LEU A 531 0.51 13.08 15.12
N ASP A 532 -0.48 12.22 15.37
CA ASP A 532 -0.46 11.32 16.52
C ASP A 532 0.61 10.22 16.35
N LEU A 533 0.80 9.67 15.15
CA LEU A 533 1.88 8.72 14.87
C LEU A 533 3.27 9.32 15.13
N ASN A 534 3.49 10.57 14.73
CA ASN A 534 4.75 11.27 14.98
C ASN A 534 4.95 11.62 16.46
N ARG A 535 3.86 11.89 17.19
CA ARG A 535 3.89 12.14 18.64
C ARG A 535 4.37 10.91 19.44
N PHE A 536 4.09 9.71 18.95
CA PHE A 536 4.44 8.41 19.56
C PHE A 536 5.40 7.60 18.68
N SER A 537 6.28 8.26 17.94
CA SER A 537 7.03 7.62 16.87
C SER A 537 8.03 6.56 17.35
N GLU A 538 8.50 6.65 18.58
CA GLU A 538 9.37 5.66 19.21
C GLU A 538 8.61 4.35 19.45
N GLU A 539 7.40 4.42 20.01
CA GLU A 539 6.52 3.25 20.17
C GLU A 539 6.11 2.67 18.81
N ILE A 540 5.69 3.50 17.86
CA ILE A 540 5.33 3.03 16.50
C ILE A 540 6.53 2.32 15.85
N THR A 541 7.73 2.89 15.93
CA THR A 541 8.95 2.26 15.38
C THR A 541 9.25 0.92 16.08
N ALA A 542 9.05 0.83 17.39
CA ALA A 542 9.23 -0.43 18.11
C ALA A 542 8.25 -1.52 17.64
N PHE A 543 7.00 -1.17 17.31
CA PHE A 543 6.08 -2.11 16.66
C PHE A 543 6.59 -2.58 15.28
N GLN A 544 7.10 -1.66 14.45
CA GLN A 544 7.65 -1.99 13.13
C GLN A 544 8.86 -2.94 13.21
N GLN A 545 9.61 -2.89 14.31
CA GLN A 545 10.85 -3.65 14.53
C GLN A 545 10.64 -4.94 15.31
N GLN A 546 9.41 -5.29 15.68
CA GLN A 546 9.16 -6.52 16.42
C GLN A 546 9.59 -7.74 15.61
N ARG A 547 10.25 -8.66 16.31
CA ARG A 547 10.61 -9.97 15.76
C ARG A 547 9.36 -10.68 15.24
N LYS A 548 9.49 -11.35 14.09
CA LYS A 548 8.44 -12.15 13.44
C LYS A 548 8.74 -13.64 13.63
N PRO A 549 8.36 -14.25 14.77
CA PRO A 549 8.77 -15.61 15.12
C PRO A 549 8.09 -16.69 14.27
N ILE A 550 6.95 -16.40 13.65
CA ILE A 550 6.23 -17.31 12.75
C ILE A 550 6.45 -16.84 11.31
N ARG A 551 6.96 -17.73 10.46
CA ARG A 551 7.10 -17.49 9.02
C ARG A 551 6.17 -18.41 8.23
N LEU A 552 5.32 -17.86 7.38
CA LEU A 552 4.55 -18.62 6.41
C LEU A 552 5.43 -18.86 5.17
N TYR A 553 5.55 -20.10 4.72
CA TYR A 553 6.33 -20.40 3.53
C TYR A 553 5.56 -19.97 2.28
N TYR A 554 6.19 -19.12 1.47
CA TYR A 554 5.68 -18.68 0.18
C TYR A 554 6.52 -19.29 -0.93
N SER A 555 5.85 -19.99 -1.85
CA SER A 555 6.46 -20.50 -3.08
C SER A 555 5.91 -19.77 -4.30
N LYS A 556 6.81 -19.15 -5.07
CA LYS A 556 6.45 -18.56 -6.38
C LYS A 556 5.95 -19.63 -7.36
N THR A 557 6.52 -20.84 -7.28
CA THR A 557 6.11 -22.01 -8.08
C THR A 557 4.65 -22.36 -7.81
N SER A 558 4.26 -22.54 -6.55
CA SER A 558 2.86 -22.79 -6.20
C SER A 558 1.95 -21.60 -6.55
N ALA A 559 2.42 -20.36 -6.35
CA ALA A 559 1.63 -19.17 -6.65
C ALA A 559 1.29 -19.05 -8.14
N SER A 560 2.24 -19.29 -9.04
CA SER A 560 1.96 -19.23 -10.49
C SER A 560 1.10 -20.41 -10.96
N GLN A 561 1.25 -21.59 -10.35
CA GLN A 561 0.60 -22.83 -10.82
C GLN A 561 -0.79 -23.12 -10.20
N ASN A 562 -1.14 -22.52 -9.06
CA ASN A 562 -2.40 -22.79 -8.37
C ASN A 562 -3.26 -21.53 -8.22
N ALA A 563 -4.48 -21.56 -8.78
CA ALA A 563 -5.40 -20.44 -8.81
C ALA A 563 -6.01 -20.02 -7.47
N ASP A 564 -5.81 -20.80 -6.41
CA ASP A 564 -6.35 -20.53 -5.06
C ASP A 564 -5.25 -20.40 -3.99
N TYR A 565 -3.97 -20.48 -4.39
CA TYR A 565 -2.84 -20.56 -3.46
C TYR A 565 -2.78 -19.42 -2.43
N MET A 566 -2.95 -18.17 -2.88
CA MET A 566 -2.90 -17.01 -1.98
C MET A 566 -4.13 -16.90 -1.10
N ASN A 567 -5.27 -17.49 -1.49
CA ASN A 567 -6.45 -17.58 -0.62
C ASN A 567 -6.21 -18.58 0.51
N LYS A 568 -5.60 -19.73 0.22
CA LYS A 568 -5.19 -20.70 1.25
C LYS A 568 -4.15 -20.11 2.19
N THR A 569 -3.15 -19.41 1.64
CA THR A 569 -2.14 -18.69 2.41
C THR A 569 -2.79 -17.63 3.31
N PHE A 570 -3.77 -16.88 2.80
CA PHE A 570 -4.52 -15.91 3.58
C PHE A 570 -5.30 -16.58 4.72
N GLY A 571 -5.94 -17.72 4.50
CA GLY A 571 -6.63 -18.47 5.57
C GLY A 571 -5.68 -18.85 6.73
N LEU A 572 -4.45 -19.27 6.41
CA LEU A 572 -3.43 -19.49 7.43
C LEU A 572 -3.03 -18.20 8.15
N TYR A 573 -2.73 -17.14 7.40
CA TYR A 573 -2.35 -15.84 7.94
C TYR A 573 -3.43 -15.27 8.88
N GLU A 574 -4.68 -15.25 8.41
CA GLU A 574 -5.86 -14.80 9.14
C GLU A 574 -6.02 -15.56 10.46
N SER A 575 -5.85 -16.88 10.45
CA SER A 575 -6.01 -17.69 11.66
C SER A 575 -5.06 -17.29 12.81
N LEU A 576 -3.91 -16.68 12.49
CA LEU A 576 -2.85 -16.32 13.44
C LEU A 576 -2.78 -14.81 13.74
N ASN A 577 -3.23 -13.95 12.83
CA ASN A 577 -3.00 -12.49 12.91
C ASN A 577 -3.71 -11.80 14.10
N PHE A 578 -4.68 -12.47 14.74
CA PHE A 578 -5.43 -12.00 15.91
C PHE A 578 -4.82 -12.44 17.26
N GLU A 579 -3.67 -13.11 17.25
CA GLU A 579 -3.04 -13.67 18.47
C GLU A 579 -2.01 -12.73 19.13
N GLY A 580 -1.86 -11.49 18.64
CA GLY A 580 -0.93 -10.51 19.19
C GLY A 580 0.52 -10.68 18.73
N ILE A 581 0.76 -11.58 17.77
CA ILE A 581 2.09 -12.00 17.32
C ILE A 581 2.35 -11.42 15.92
N PRO A 582 3.48 -10.71 15.69
CA PRO A 582 3.88 -10.31 14.35
C PRO A 582 4.17 -11.53 13.46
N LEU A 583 3.57 -11.55 12.27
CA LEU A 583 3.76 -12.61 11.30
C LEU A 583 4.77 -12.18 10.24
N GLY A 584 5.39 -13.14 9.57
CA GLY A 584 6.25 -12.91 8.42
C GLY A 584 6.17 -14.06 7.43
N PHE A 585 7.02 -13.98 6.42
CA PHE A 585 7.14 -14.98 5.37
C PHE A 585 8.56 -15.55 5.29
N ALA A 586 8.65 -16.77 4.78
CA ALA A 586 9.88 -17.42 4.38
C ALA A 586 9.76 -17.83 2.91
N THR A 587 10.89 -17.76 2.22
CA THR A 587 11.09 -18.17 0.82
C THR A 587 12.47 -18.81 0.75
N GLU A 588 12.80 -19.42 -0.38
CA GLU A 588 14.17 -19.87 -0.65
C GLU A 588 15.22 -18.77 -0.37
N ASN A 589 15.01 -17.56 -0.90
CA ASN A 589 15.94 -16.45 -0.77
C ASN A 589 16.04 -15.94 0.67
N ILE A 590 14.90 -15.80 1.36
CA ILE A 590 14.88 -15.37 2.76
C ILE A 590 15.62 -16.36 3.65
N ILE A 591 15.42 -17.66 3.47
CA ILE A 591 16.12 -18.71 4.24
C ILE A 591 17.63 -18.66 3.97
N LYS A 592 18.05 -18.44 2.72
CA LYS A 592 19.46 -18.36 2.35
C LYS A 592 20.15 -17.08 2.87
N ARG A 593 19.41 -15.98 3.04
CA ARG A 593 19.96 -14.66 3.40
C ARG A 593 19.90 -14.35 4.89
N ILE A 594 18.82 -14.74 5.58
CA ILE A 594 18.56 -14.35 6.98
C ILE A 594 18.91 -15.52 7.90
N ASP A 595 19.59 -15.22 9.02
CA ASP A 595 19.97 -16.23 10.01
C ASP A 595 18.72 -16.95 10.55
N ASN A 596 18.78 -18.27 10.61
CA ASN A 596 17.69 -19.13 11.10
C ASN A 596 17.19 -18.75 12.49
N LYS A 597 18.03 -18.11 13.33
CA LYS A 597 17.66 -17.66 14.68
C LYS A 597 16.71 -16.47 14.68
N GLU A 598 16.50 -15.79 13.56
CA GLU A 598 15.62 -14.63 13.48
C GLU A 598 14.12 -14.99 13.61
N TRP A 599 13.78 -16.27 13.45
CA TRP A 599 12.43 -16.80 13.68
C TRP A 599 12.47 -18.17 14.36
N GLU A 600 11.30 -18.73 14.66
CA GLU A 600 11.17 -19.98 15.42
C GLU A 600 10.63 -21.13 14.58
N VAL A 601 9.73 -20.83 13.66
CA VAL A 601 9.00 -21.84 12.91
C VAL A 601 8.62 -21.36 11.52
N ILE A 602 8.77 -22.26 10.55
CA ILE A 602 8.21 -22.12 9.20
C ILE A 602 6.95 -23.00 9.11
N LEU A 603 5.85 -22.39 8.67
CA LEU A 603 4.58 -23.06 8.41
C LEU A 603 4.40 -23.25 6.92
N ILE A 604 4.10 -24.48 6.50
CA ILE A 604 3.89 -24.84 5.09
C ILE A 604 2.48 -25.39 4.96
N TYR A 605 1.64 -24.70 4.20
CA TYR A 605 0.22 -25.01 4.08
C TYR A 605 -0.19 -24.90 2.61
N GLU A 606 -0.85 -25.93 2.09
CA GLU A 606 -1.37 -26.02 0.73
C GLU A 606 -0.34 -25.65 -0.37
N THR A 607 0.95 -25.97 -0.14
CA THR A 607 2.08 -25.62 -1.03
C THR A 607 2.59 -26.87 -1.74
N GLN A 608 1.82 -27.36 -2.71
CA GLN A 608 2.04 -28.69 -3.31
C GLN A 608 3.26 -28.74 -4.25
N GLN A 609 3.46 -27.69 -5.06
CA GLN A 609 4.49 -27.63 -6.10
C GLN A 609 5.57 -26.61 -5.73
N VAL A 610 6.83 -27.04 -5.68
CA VAL A 610 7.99 -26.18 -5.37
C VAL A 610 9.16 -26.54 -6.29
N THR A 611 10.19 -25.71 -6.40
CA THR A 611 11.44 -26.13 -7.06
C THR A 611 12.25 -27.07 -6.15
N ILE A 612 13.24 -27.75 -6.73
CA ILE A 612 14.19 -28.51 -5.93
C ILE A 612 15.02 -27.61 -5.01
N ASP A 613 15.33 -26.37 -5.43
CA ASP A 613 16.10 -25.41 -4.65
C ASP A 613 15.30 -24.87 -3.46
N GLU A 614 14.00 -24.67 -3.63
CA GLU A 614 13.03 -24.36 -2.57
C GLU A 614 13.03 -25.48 -1.51
N LEU A 615 12.92 -26.75 -1.94
CA LEU A 615 12.97 -27.90 -1.04
C LEU A 615 14.33 -27.99 -0.30
N GLN A 616 15.44 -27.75 -1.01
CA GLN A 616 16.78 -27.76 -0.42
C GLN A 616 16.97 -26.63 0.60
N ALA A 617 16.41 -25.44 0.37
CA ALA A 617 16.45 -24.36 1.36
C ALA A 617 15.69 -24.74 2.64
N LEU A 618 14.52 -25.37 2.51
CA LEU A 618 13.76 -25.89 3.66
C LEU A 618 14.54 -27.00 4.39
N GLN A 619 15.18 -27.91 3.65
CA GLN A 619 16.04 -28.93 4.24
C GLN A 619 17.23 -28.31 4.99
N TYR A 620 17.89 -27.31 4.39
CA TYR A 620 18.95 -26.56 5.04
C TYR A 620 18.49 -25.91 6.35
N TYR A 621 17.27 -25.38 6.40
CA TYR A 621 16.70 -24.83 7.62
C TYR A 621 16.54 -25.90 8.72
N LEU A 622 16.06 -27.11 8.38
CA LEU A 622 16.00 -28.26 9.30
C LEU A 622 17.39 -28.74 9.74
N ASP A 623 18.34 -28.86 8.81
CA ASP A 623 19.73 -29.28 9.08
C ASP A 623 20.46 -28.38 10.08
N ASN A 624 19.99 -27.14 10.20
CA ASN A 624 20.50 -26.12 11.10
C ASN A 624 19.60 -25.90 12.34
N GLY A 625 18.75 -26.88 12.68
CA GLY A 625 17.98 -26.88 13.92
C GLY A 625 16.64 -26.14 13.87
N GLY A 626 16.21 -25.73 12.67
CA GLY A 626 14.92 -25.08 12.46
C GLY A 626 13.72 -25.99 12.76
N THR A 627 12.55 -25.39 12.97
CA THR A 627 11.28 -26.12 13.10
C THR A 627 10.37 -25.86 11.91
N ILE A 628 9.90 -26.91 11.26
CA ILE A 628 8.90 -26.85 10.19
C ILE A 628 7.63 -27.55 10.66
N ILE A 629 6.47 -26.89 10.46
CA ILE A 629 5.15 -27.52 10.56
C ILE A 629 4.53 -27.49 9.17
N THR A 630 4.29 -28.66 8.59
CA THR A 630 3.73 -28.81 7.24
C THR A 630 2.43 -29.60 7.28
N ASP A 631 1.56 -29.38 6.30
CA ASP A 631 0.45 -30.31 6.05
C ASP A 631 0.89 -31.54 5.24
N GLU A 632 -0.03 -32.50 5.08
CA GLU A 632 0.19 -33.74 4.36
C GLU A 632 0.27 -33.57 2.83
N ILE A 633 -0.17 -32.44 2.28
CA ILE A 633 -0.31 -32.23 0.82
C ILE A 633 0.79 -31.34 0.24
N SER A 634 1.56 -30.65 1.07
CA SER A 634 2.65 -29.78 0.61
C SER A 634 3.90 -30.56 0.19
N LEU A 635 4.74 -29.93 -0.64
CA LEU A 635 6.07 -30.39 -1.06
C LEU A 635 6.05 -31.75 -1.78
N LYS A 636 5.13 -31.95 -2.73
CA LYS A 636 4.94 -33.26 -3.39
C LYS A 636 5.61 -33.36 -4.73
N THR A 637 5.59 -32.29 -5.51
CA THR A 637 6.14 -32.31 -6.86
C THR A 637 6.99 -31.09 -7.11
N ASP A 638 7.89 -31.24 -8.07
CA ASP A 638 8.67 -30.14 -8.58
C ASP A 638 7.80 -29.20 -9.44
N ALA A 639 8.42 -28.15 -9.98
CA ALA A 639 7.76 -27.19 -10.84
C ALA A 639 7.17 -27.77 -12.15
N TYR A 640 7.61 -28.97 -12.56
CA TYR A 640 7.17 -29.67 -13.76
C TYR A 640 6.30 -30.91 -13.43
N GLY A 641 5.94 -31.11 -12.16
CA GLY A 641 5.06 -32.19 -11.72
C GLY A 641 5.77 -33.51 -11.39
N ALA A 642 7.11 -33.58 -11.45
CA ALA A 642 7.84 -34.78 -11.03
C ALA A 642 7.86 -34.90 -9.50
N SER A 643 7.78 -36.11 -8.96
CA SER A 643 7.76 -36.31 -7.50
C SER A 643 9.04 -35.83 -6.82
N LEU A 644 8.90 -35.10 -5.72
CA LEU A 644 10.00 -34.67 -4.87
C LEU A 644 10.26 -35.66 -3.72
N PRO A 645 11.51 -35.74 -3.22
CA PRO A 645 11.78 -36.45 -1.98
C PRO A 645 11.11 -35.73 -0.79
N ALA A 646 10.78 -36.49 0.25
CA ALA A 646 10.30 -35.89 1.50
C ALA A 646 11.45 -35.17 2.24
N LEU A 647 11.09 -34.15 3.04
CA LEU A 647 12.02 -33.52 3.98
C LEU A 647 12.49 -34.54 5.04
N ASP A 648 13.77 -34.47 5.40
CA ASP A 648 14.34 -35.17 6.55
C ASP A 648 14.36 -34.22 7.75
N GLN A 649 13.87 -34.68 8.90
CA GLN A 649 13.93 -33.94 10.15
C GLN A 649 15.36 -33.50 10.49
N SER A 650 16.36 -34.33 10.21
CA SER A 650 17.78 -34.04 10.47
C SER A 650 17.99 -33.55 11.92
N LYS A 651 18.65 -32.40 12.12
CA LYS A 651 18.87 -31.77 13.44
C LYS A 651 17.70 -30.91 13.93
N GLY A 652 16.69 -30.70 13.09
CA GLY A 652 15.56 -29.82 13.34
C GLY A 652 14.37 -30.57 13.92
N LYS A 653 13.19 -29.96 13.78
CA LYS A 653 11.90 -30.55 14.14
C LYS A 653 10.95 -30.44 12.96
N LEU A 654 10.47 -31.57 12.48
CA LEU A 654 9.49 -31.64 11.39
C LEU A 654 8.18 -32.20 11.94
N LEU A 655 7.11 -31.41 11.88
CA LEU A 655 5.77 -31.82 12.31
C LEU A 655 4.84 -31.83 11.11
N VAL A 656 4.14 -32.94 10.91
CA VAL A 656 3.07 -33.06 9.92
C VAL A 656 1.73 -32.96 10.64
N VAL A 657 0.82 -32.12 10.13
CA VAL A 657 -0.51 -31.89 10.69
C VAL A 657 -1.58 -32.08 9.62
N SER A 658 -2.80 -32.42 10.03
CA SER A 658 -3.88 -32.73 9.06
C SER A 658 -4.89 -31.59 8.88
N THR A 659 -4.86 -30.55 9.73
CA THR A 659 -5.80 -29.42 9.64
C THR A 659 -5.15 -28.08 9.96
N LEU A 660 -5.73 -26.99 9.44
CA LEU A 660 -5.34 -25.62 9.78
C LEU A 660 -5.45 -25.34 11.29
N GLN A 661 -6.49 -25.86 11.94
CA GLN A 661 -6.68 -25.70 13.38
C GLN A 661 -5.56 -26.38 14.18
N GLU A 662 -5.14 -27.59 13.76
CA GLU A 662 -4.01 -28.26 14.37
C GLU A 662 -2.70 -27.49 14.13
N MET A 663 -2.46 -27.01 12.90
CA MET A 663 -1.29 -26.18 12.59
C MET A 663 -1.20 -24.95 13.51
N LYS A 664 -2.31 -24.21 13.66
CA LYS A 664 -2.41 -23.08 14.61
C LYS A 664 -2.12 -23.53 16.04
N GLY A 665 -2.77 -24.60 16.51
CA GLY A 665 -2.60 -25.10 17.88
C GLY A 665 -1.15 -25.51 18.20
N ARG A 666 -0.50 -26.23 17.29
CA ARG A 666 0.92 -26.63 17.42
C ARG A 666 1.85 -25.43 17.41
N THR A 667 1.59 -24.45 16.55
CA THR A 667 2.36 -23.20 16.48
C THR A 667 2.29 -22.42 17.78
N LEU A 668 1.08 -22.20 18.32
CA LEU A 668 0.90 -21.46 19.58
C LEU A 668 1.50 -22.22 20.77
N SER A 669 1.39 -23.55 20.79
CA SER A 669 2.02 -24.39 21.83
C SER A 669 3.55 -24.26 21.80
N LEU A 670 4.16 -24.30 20.61
CA LEU A 670 5.61 -24.11 20.45
C LEU A 670 6.07 -22.74 20.98
N LEU A 671 5.34 -21.67 20.66
CA LEU A 671 5.69 -20.34 21.17
C LEU A 671 5.46 -20.21 22.67
N GLN A 672 4.46 -20.90 23.22
CA GLN A 672 4.24 -20.96 24.67
C GLN A 672 5.40 -21.67 25.38
N GLU A 673 5.85 -22.82 24.87
CA GLU A 673 7.01 -23.56 25.40
C GLU A 673 8.29 -22.72 25.39
N LYS A 674 8.44 -21.83 24.40
CA LYS A 674 9.58 -20.92 24.27
C LYS A 674 9.41 -19.57 24.99
N GLU A 675 8.30 -19.36 25.70
CA GLU A 675 7.96 -18.08 26.34
C GLU A 675 7.90 -16.87 25.37
N LEU A 676 7.50 -17.10 24.12
CA LEU A 676 7.42 -16.09 23.05
C LEU A 676 6.00 -15.58 22.78
N LEU A 677 4.99 -16.11 23.48
CA LEU A 677 3.65 -15.52 23.44
C LEU A 677 3.66 -14.15 24.14
N PRO A 678 2.82 -13.20 23.68
CA PRO A 678 2.62 -11.93 24.38
C PRO A 678 2.30 -12.13 25.86
N ALA A 679 2.95 -11.36 26.73
CA ALA A 679 2.71 -11.39 28.17
C ALA A 679 1.28 -10.99 28.56
N ILE A 680 0.62 -10.26 27.66
CA ILE A 680 -0.77 -9.84 27.77
C ILE A 680 -1.62 -10.70 26.85
N GLU A 681 -2.84 -10.99 27.29
CA GLU A 681 -3.87 -11.63 26.48
C GLU A 681 -5.08 -10.71 26.37
N ILE A 682 -5.57 -10.55 25.15
CA ILE A 682 -6.85 -9.89 24.85
C ILE A 682 -7.91 -10.96 24.64
N ILE A 683 -8.99 -10.84 25.40
CA ILE A 683 -10.21 -11.65 25.24
C ILE A 683 -11.28 -10.74 24.63
N GLU A 684 -11.87 -11.19 23.52
CA GLU A 684 -12.97 -10.51 22.84
C GLU A 684 -14.32 -11.12 23.26
N ASN A 685 -15.31 -10.28 23.59
CA ASN A 685 -16.68 -10.67 23.92
C ASN A 685 -16.79 -11.87 24.88
N ASP A 686 -16.01 -11.85 25.97
CA ASP A 686 -15.97 -12.92 26.98
C ASP A 686 -15.62 -14.33 26.44
N GLY A 687 -14.93 -14.41 25.30
CA GLY A 687 -14.39 -15.65 24.75
C GLY A 687 -15.12 -16.19 23.52
N GLU A 688 -15.92 -15.37 22.82
CA GLU A 688 -16.49 -15.74 21.52
C GLU A 688 -15.37 -16.10 20.53
N SER A 689 -15.52 -17.24 19.84
CA SER A 689 -14.42 -17.88 19.09
C SER A 689 -13.88 -17.11 17.88
N ALA A 690 -14.61 -16.11 17.37
CA ALA A 690 -14.25 -15.37 16.16
C ALA A 690 -13.66 -13.99 16.48
N LYS A 691 -12.35 -13.94 16.74
CA LYS A 691 -11.62 -12.70 16.97
C LYS A 691 -11.69 -11.75 15.77
N LYS A 692 -11.81 -10.45 16.05
CA LYS A 692 -11.95 -9.35 15.08
C LYS A 692 -11.02 -8.17 15.38
N CYS A 693 -10.28 -8.20 16.47
CA CYS A 693 -9.32 -7.15 16.81
C CYS A 693 -7.91 -7.60 16.47
N ILE A 694 -7.27 -6.92 15.51
CA ILE A 694 -5.84 -7.11 15.26
C ILE A 694 -5.08 -6.26 16.26
N TRP A 695 -4.13 -6.85 16.98
CA TRP A 695 -3.39 -6.15 18.03
C TRP A 695 -1.92 -6.53 18.07
N ARG A 696 -1.11 -5.65 18.65
CA ARG A 696 0.31 -5.85 18.94
C ARG A 696 0.63 -5.27 20.31
N VAL A 697 1.69 -5.77 20.94
CA VAL A 697 2.19 -5.26 22.22
C VAL A 697 3.71 -5.13 22.19
N ILE A 698 4.24 -4.01 22.67
CA ILE A 698 5.68 -3.80 22.92
C ILE A 698 5.90 -3.50 24.40
N GLU A 699 7.16 -3.53 24.82
CA GLU A 699 7.62 -2.92 26.06
C GLU A 699 8.31 -1.59 25.72
N ASN A 700 7.91 -0.49 26.36
CA ASN A 700 8.58 0.81 26.18
C ASN A 700 9.83 0.94 27.07
N ASP A 701 10.58 2.04 26.93
CA ASP A 701 11.82 2.28 27.70
C ASP A 701 11.64 2.30 29.23
N LYS A 702 10.39 2.46 29.72
CA LYS A 702 10.04 2.41 31.16
C LYS A 702 9.70 0.99 31.62
N GLY A 703 9.75 0.02 30.72
CA GLY A 703 9.34 -1.35 30.95
C GLY A 703 7.83 -1.56 30.94
N ASN A 704 7.03 -0.57 30.53
CA ASN A 704 5.57 -0.70 30.51
C ASN A 704 5.12 -1.33 29.19
N HIS A 705 4.08 -2.16 29.26
CA HIS A 705 3.46 -2.66 28.05
C HIS A 705 2.67 -1.57 27.35
N VAL A 706 2.89 -1.43 26.04
CA VAL A 706 2.11 -0.55 25.16
C VAL A 706 1.41 -1.40 24.12
N LEU A 707 0.10 -1.25 23.97
CA LEU A 707 -0.71 -2.01 23.03
C LEU A 707 -1.31 -1.09 21.98
N SER A 708 -1.35 -1.58 20.75
CA SER A 708 -2.20 -1.06 19.69
C SER A 708 -3.22 -2.12 19.31
N VAL A 709 -4.50 -1.76 19.30
CA VAL A 709 -5.62 -2.63 18.95
C VAL A 709 -6.49 -1.94 17.90
N VAL A 710 -6.84 -2.65 16.83
CA VAL A 710 -7.72 -2.15 15.76
C VAL A 710 -8.86 -3.13 15.55
N ASN A 711 -10.11 -2.67 15.68
CA ASN A 711 -11.26 -3.49 15.34
C ASN A 711 -11.49 -3.49 13.82
N VAL A 712 -11.23 -4.64 13.18
CA VAL A 712 -11.49 -4.84 11.75
C VAL A 712 -12.85 -5.49 11.46
N GLY A 713 -13.59 -5.90 12.51
CA GLY A 713 -14.92 -6.48 12.41
C GLY A 713 -16.03 -5.45 12.18
N LYS A 714 -17.22 -5.95 11.85
CA LYS A 714 -18.44 -5.14 11.58
C LYS A 714 -19.22 -4.73 12.82
N HIS A 715 -18.86 -5.26 13.98
CA HIS A 715 -19.59 -5.10 15.23
C HIS A 715 -18.69 -4.58 16.32
N ASP A 716 -19.31 -3.98 17.33
CA ASP A 716 -18.65 -3.57 18.57
C ASP A 716 -18.05 -4.80 19.26
N VAL A 717 -16.83 -4.66 19.77
CA VAL A 717 -16.12 -5.72 20.50
C VAL A 717 -15.80 -5.24 21.90
N THR A 718 -16.17 -6.03 22.92
CA THR A 718 -15.76 -5.77 24.31
C THR A 718 -14.42 -6.44 24.56
N LEU A 719 -13.42 -5.68 25.05
CA LEU A 719 -12.07 -6.17 25.30
C LEU A 719 -11.82 -6.39 26.78
N ASN A 720 -11.28 -7.55 27.14
CA ASN A 720 -10.73 -7.80 28.48
C ASN A 720 -9.23 -8.07 28.38
N PHE A 721 -8.44 -7.41 29.21
CA PHE A 721 -6.99 -7.54 29.25
C PHE A 721 -6.56 -8.29 30.50
N ARG A 722 -5.75 -9.34 30.32
CA ARG A 722 -5.16 -10.08 31.43
C ARG A 722 -3.68 -10.35 31.22
N ASN A 723 -2.95 -10.45 32.32
CA ASN A 723 -1.60 -10.98 32.30
C ASN A 723 -1.66 -12.51 32.09
N ARG A 724 -1.01 -13.01 31.04
CA ARG A 724 -1.07 -14.42 30.64
C ARG A 724 -0.53 -15.37 31.71
N LYS A 725 0.51 -14.97 32.46
CA LYS A 725 1.14 -15.82 33.48
C LYS A 725 0.34 -15.84 34.80
N THR A 726 -0.20 -14.70 35.22
CA THR A 726 -0.86 -14.56 36.54
C THR A 726 -2.39 -14.56 36.49
N ASN A 727 -2.97 -14.46 35.29
CA ASN A 727 -4.42 -14.29 35.06
C ASN A 727 -5.02 -13.05 35.77
N ARG A 728 -4.18 -12.07 36.16
CA ARG A 728 -4.63 -10.82 36.78
C ARG A 728 -5.08 -9.82 35.73
N ALA A 729 -6.13 -9.06 36.04
CA ALA A 729 -6.54 -7.91 35.24
C ALA A 729 -5.43 -6.84 35.24
N ILE A 730 -5.26 -6.18 34.09
CA ILE A 730 -4.28 -5.10 33.92
C ILE A 730 -5.05 -3.80 33.66
N ALA A 731 -4.64 -2.73 34.35
CA ALA A 731 -5.17 -1.39 34.12
C ALA A 731 -4.31 -0.67 33.07
N PHE A 732 -4.93 0.12 32.21
CA PHE A 732 -4.23 0.93 31.23
C PHE A 732 -4.74 2.37 31.25
N LYS A 733 -4.00 3.23 30.54
CA LYS A 733 -4.47 4.54 30.10
C LYS A 733 -4.37 4.65 28.59
N GLU A 734 -5.27 5.41 27.99
CA GLU A 734 -5.19 5.80 26.58
C GLU A 734 -4.07 6.83 26.40
N LEU A 735 -3.09 6.53 25.55
CA LEU A 735 -1.88 7.34 25.39
C LEU A 735 -2.18 8.68 24.71
N ILE A 736 -3.11 8.73 23.76
CA ILE A 736 -3.39 9.95 23.00
C ILE A 736 -3.99 11.04 23.89
N SER A 737 -4.91 10.67 24.79
CA SER A 737 -5.66 11.58 25.67
C SER A 737 -5.17 11.61 27.13
N ASP A 738 -4.28 10.70 27.52
CA ASP A 738 -3.74 10.52 28.89
C ASP A 738 -4.84 10.29 29.94
N ILE A 739 -5.83 9.45 29.61
CA ILE A 739 -6.93 9.09 30.52
C ILE A 739 -6.92 7.59 30.86
N PRO A 740 -7.19 7.19 32.11
CA PRO A 740 -7.39 5.79 32.45
C PRO A 740 -8.52 5.17 31.64
N ILE A 741 -8.31 3.95 31.14
CA ILE A 741 -9.38 3.22 30.45
C ILE A 741 -10.30 2.55 31.48
N LYS A 742 -11.60 2.51 31.17
CA LYS A 742 -12.55 1.72 31.96
C LYS A 742 -12.29 0.23 31.74
N PHE A 743 -12.62 -0.60 32.73
CA PHE A 743 -12.63 -2.04 32.55
C PHE A 743 -13.66 -2.45 31.48
N GLY A 744 -13.28 -3.37 30.59
CA GLY A 744 -14.14 -3.81 29.48
C GLY A 744 -14.40 -2.72 28.44
N PRO A 745 -13.40 -2.02 27.87
CA PRO A 745 -13.68 -1.03 26.84
C PRO A 745 -14.34 -1.69 25.62
N VAL A 746 -15.34 -1.01 25.07
CA VAL A 746 -16.03 -1.41 23.84
C VAL A 746 -15.38 -0.69 22.68
N LEU A 747 -14.83 -1.45 21.73
CA LEU A 747 -14.17 -0.95 20.53
C LEU A 747 -15.10 -1.11 19.33
N LYS A 748 -15.55 -0.01 18.73
CA LYS A 748 -16.43 -0.01 17.55
C LYS A 748 -15.66 -0.32 16.27
N PRO A 749 -16.33 -0.68 15.16
CA PRO A 749 -15.66 -0.84 13.87
C PRO A 749 -14.77 0.37 13.53
N TYR A 750 -13.57 0.08 13.03
CA TYR A 750 -12.51 1.04 12.69
C TYR A 750 -11.88 1.78 13.88
N GLU A 751 -12.29 1.55 15.12
CA GLU A 751 -11.63 2.23 16.24
C GLU A 751 -10.24 1.65 16.49
N VAL A 752 -9.32 2.58 16.80
CA VAL A 752 -7.96 2.30 17.24
C VAL A 752 -7.90 2.60 18.73
N LEU A 753 -7.45 1.63 19.51
CA LEU A 753 -7.14 1.79 20.93
C LEU A 753 -5.62 1.74 21.10
N PHE A 754 -5.03 2.77 21.71
CA PHE A 754 -3.59 2.88 21.88
C PHE A 754 -3.24 3.17 23.34
N ILE A 755 -2.83 2.13 24.06
CA ILE A 755 -2.87 2.13 25.52
C ILE A 755 -1.54 1.74 26.14
N GLU A 756 -1.21 2.34 27.28
CA GLU A 756 -0.03 2.01 28.11
C GLU A 756 -0.48 1.46 29.46
N GLU A 757 0.18 0.39 29.90
CA GLU A 757 -0.04 -0.23 31.20
C GLU A 757 0.21 0.76 32.34
N LEU A 758 -0.74 0.82 33.27
CA LEU A 758 -0.57 1.52 34.53
C LEU A 758 0.06 0.58 35.55
N LYS A 759 1.38 0.69 35.74
CA LYS A 759 2.05 0.03 36.87
C LYS A 759 1.70 0.79 38.15
N ASN A 760 1.13 0.05 39.11
CA ASN A 760 0.84 0.54 40.46
C ASN A 760 2.12 0.77 41.26
#